data_AF-A0A015K592-F1
#
_entry.id   AF-A0A015K592-F1
#
_cell.length_a   1.000
_cell.length_b   1.000
_cell.length_c   1.000
_cell.angle_alpha   90.00
_cell.angle_beta   90.00
_cell.angle_gamma   90.00
#
_symmetry.space_group_name_H-M   'P 1'
#
loop_
_entity.id
_entity.type
_entity.pdbx_description
1 polymer ?
#
loop_
_entity_poly.entity_id
_entity_poly.type
_entity_poly.pdbx_seq_one_letter_code
_entity_poly.pdbx_strand_id
1 'polypeptide(L)'
;MSDIKMQDIENKNEWINWIEEAIHKEHIKYYEYKEFNNFQEIGTGGFGKVYRANWKNLNKCFAVKSFFSLDNITVEEIIRELKNQREVDYHDNIICCHGITKFESAEYHVSNNYMLVMEYANNGSLRSYLEKNFGKLTWDDKYIMAYQLACAVSCLHNKGIVHRDLHSGNILVHQNTIKLADFGLSKRIGASSNVQSKIFGMVPYVDPKIFNRRRNINNQTSQIYSLNEKSDVYSVGVLLWEISNGQPPFYVEGERYDVGLALEILQGLRETVVPDTPENYVEIYTKCWDGEPDNRPNIYQVVDRLKEMITKTDAIANILQSLDKHEFSKASLSINGLESQRELSQLIQNFNKINTKEIDPMIVLSKQENISAEEDFNRIIDEINDFIYNLSNKRIEWKLMKGKVIEYFNNYNTYSEEIYNWLSNNQNSPNSIFLFGYFNQFGIATSEDYKKSFNLFINASDQDHILAQHFVADCYLSGTGTTKNKKLGFEYYEKVANKNFARGQLEIGYCYENGIGINIDIKKAIYWYERAANNGNMMAIHNLFVRYLSGNGVEKDHNKAFELSKQLAEGGDLGGITLLGNCYYIGIGTKIDKQKAFELYQNAANLGQMIAQHNLGKIYENVGGITKDINKAIYWYEKAAKQGHKHSQNVLLEILQNK
;
A
#
# COMPACT_ATOMS: atom_id res chain seq x y z
N MET A 1 18.20 25.85 -19.58
CA MET A 1 17.08 24.91 -19.26
C MET A 1 17.20 23.60 -20.03
N SER A 2 17.97 23.55 -21.13
CA SER A 2 18.39 22.32 -21.83
C SER A 2 19.38 21.49 -21.02
N ASP A 3 20.34 22.14 -20.37
CA ASP A 3 21.53 21.46 -19.82
C ASP A 3 21.22 20.70 -18.52
N ILE A 4 20.28 21.20 -17.70
CA ILE A 4 19.83 20.52 -16.46
C ILE A 4 19.04 19.25 -16.81
N LYS A 5 18.14 19.31 -17.80
CA LYS A 5 17.39 18.13 -18.26
C LYS A 5 18.30 17.07 -18.89
N MET A 6 19.34 17.49 -19.63
CA MET A 6 20.35 16.57 -20.16
C MET A 6 21.17 15.91 -19.05
N GLN A 7 21.59 16.68 -18.05
CA GLN A 7 22.37 16.18 -16.92
C GLN A 7 21.55 15.22 -16.02
N ASP A 8 20.25 15.49 -15.83
CA ASP A 8 19.34 14.59 -15.11
C ASP A 8 19.11 13.25 -15.85
N ILE A 9 19.04 13.27 -17.18
CA ILE A 9 18.91 12.06 -18.01
C ILE A 9 20.22 11.26 -18.01
N GLU A 10 21.38 11.94 -18.07
CA GLU A 10 22.70 11.30 -17.97
C GLU A 10 22.88 10.59 -16.61
N ASN A 11 22.55 11.27 -15.50
CA ASN A 11 22.63 10.69 -14.15
C ASN A 11 21.71 9.48 -13.97
N LYS A 12 20.47 9.54 -14.50
CA LYS A 12 19.52 8.42 -14.46
C LYS A 12 20.09 7.18 -15.15
N ASN A 13 20.63 7.37 -16.34
CA ASN A 13 21.19 6.29 -17.14
C ASN A 13 22.41 5.68 -16.46
N GLU A 14 23.25 6.49 -15.82
CA GLU A 14 24.40 6.02 -15.05
C GLU A 14 23.98 5.19 -13.83
N TRP A 15 22.94 5.60 -13.11
CA TRP A 15 22.43 4.86 -11.94
C TRP A 15 21.72 3.56 -12.31
N ILE A 16 20.96 3.55 -13.40
CA ILE A 16 20.39 2.32 -13.95
C ILE A 16 21.52 1.38 -14.40
N ASN A 17 22.55 1.90 -15.07
CA ASN A 17 23.73 1.11 -15.44
C ASN A 17 24.42 0.51 -14.21
N TRP A 18 24.50 1.23 -13.09
CA TRP A 18 25.04 0.70 -11.84
C TRP A 18 24.24 -0.51 -11.33
N ILE A 19 22.91 -0.44 -11.36
CA ILE A 19 22.04 -1.55 -10.95
C ILE A 19 22.23 -2.76 -11.88
N GLU A 20 22.21 -2.54 -13.20
CA GLU A 20 22.39 -3.59 -14.20
C GLU A 20 23.80 -4.22 -14.10
N GLU A 21 24.84 -3.43 -13.86
CA GLU A 21 26.21 -3.91 -13.67
C GLU A 21 26.33 -4.72 -12.37
N ALA A 22 25.69 -4.27 -11.29
CA ALA A 22 25.67 -5.00 -10.03
C ALA A 22 24.91 -6.33 -10.13
N ILE A 23 23.86 -6.41 -10.96
CA ILE A 23 23.17 -7.66 -11.30
C ILE A 23 24.07 -8.57 -12.16
N HIS A 24 24.66 -8.03 -13.23
CA HIS A 24 25.51 -8.79 -14.16
C HIS A 24 26.74 -9.37 -13.47
N LYS A 25 27.33 -8.64 -12.52
CA LYS A 25 28.48 -9.09 -11.72
C LYS A 25 28.07 -9.95 -10.50
N GLU A 26 26.80 -10.33 -10.40
CA GLU A 26 26.24 -11.15 -9.31
C GLU A 26 26.44 -10.54 -7.90
N HIS A 27 26.66 -9.23 -7.82
CA HIS A 27 26.74 -8.50 -6.56
C HIS A 27 25.38 -8.29 -5.92
N ILE A 28 24.32 -8.30 -6.73
CA ILE A 28 22.93 -8.29 -6.30
C ILE A 28 22.24 -9.45 -7.00
N LYS A 29 21.54 -10.27 -6.22
CA LYS A 29 20.79 -11.38 -6.77
C LYS A 29 19.58 -10.85 -7.56
N TYR A 30 19.49 -11.26 -8.82
CA TYR A 30 18.31 -11.02 -9.63
C TYR A 30 17.32 -12.18 -9.50
N TYR A 31 16.05 -11.84 -9.33
CA TYR A 31 14.94 -12.77 -9.32
C TYR A 31 14.10 -12.56 -10.57
N GLU A 32 13.78 -13.64 -11.28
CA GLU A 32 12.86 -13.54 -12.41
C GLU A 32 11.44 -13.25 -11.89
N TYR A 33 10.80 -12.17 -12.36
CA TYR A 33 9.49 -11.76 -11.86
C TYR A 33 8.42 -12.86 -11.96
N LYS A 34 8.45 -13.65 -13.04
CA LYS A 34 7.54 -14.79 -13.27
C LYS A 34 7.67 -15.92 -12.23
N GLU A 35 8.76 -15.97 -11.45
CA GLU A 35 8.89 -16.92 -10.35
C GLU A 35 8.04 -16.54 -9.14
N PHE A 36 7.53 -15.30 -9.08
CA PHE A 36 6.63 -14.84 -8.02
C PHE A 36 5.17 -15.02 -8.42
N ASN A 37 4.36 -15.49 -7.48
CA ASN A 37 2.91 -15.61 -7.65
C ASN A 37 2.18 -15.22 -6.36
N ASN A 38 0.85 -15.09 -6.46
CA ASN A 38 -0.01 -14.74 -5.32
C ASN A 38 0.39 -13.41 -4.64
N PHE A 39 0.53 -12.35 -5.44
CA PHE A 39 0.82 -11.01 -4.94
C PHE A 39 -0.36 -10.49 -4.10
N GLN A 40 -0.09 -10.14 -2.85
CA GLN A 40 -1.04 -9.54 -1.93
C GLN A 40 -0.45 -8.23 -1.42
N GLU A 41 -1.11 -7.10 -1.66
CA GLU A 41 -0.67 -5.81 -1.12
C GLU A 41 -0.73 -5.84 0.42
N ILE A 42 0.40 -5.58 1.08
CA ILE A 42 0.54 -5.62 2.55
C ILE A 42 0.90 -4.27 3.15
N GLY A 43 1.25 -3.28 2.31
CA GLY A 43 1.53 -1.93 2.75
C GLY A 43 1.68 -0.97 1.57
N THR A 44 1.38 0.30 1.80
CA THR A 44 1.66 1.39 0.86
C THR A 44 2.42 2.46 1.62
N GLY A 45 3.60 2.82 1.11
CA GLY A 45 4.48 3.84 1.67
C GLY A 45 4.53 5.06 0.77
N GLY A 46 5.39 6.01 1.15
CA GLY A 46 5.51 7.27 0.43
C GLY A 46 6.13 7.18 -0.97
N PHE A 47 6.85 6.11 -1.28
CA PHE A 47 7.61 5.93 -2.53
C PHE A 47 7.11 4.75 -3.37
N GLY A 48 6.18 3.96 -2.83
CA GLY A 48 5.58 2.85 -3.55
C GLY A 48 4.82 1.88 -2.66
N LYS A 49 4.60 0.67 -3.17
CA LYS A 49 3.77 -0.36 -2.52
C LYS A 49 4.58 -1.61 -2.19
N VAL A 50 4.23 -2.29 -1.11
CA VAL A 50 4.83 -3.54 -0.68
C VAL A 50 3.82 -4.67 -0.83
N TYR A 51 4.25 -5.75 -1.49
CA TYR A 51 3.45 -6.94 -1.74
C TYR A 51 4.05 -8.15 -1.06
N ARG A 52 3.25 -9.00 -0.42
CA ARG A 52 3.63 -10.38 -0.14
C ARG A 52 3.51 -11.18 -1.43
N ALA A 53 4.53 -11.96 -1.78
CA ALA A 53 4.48 -12.91 -2.90
C ALA A 53 5.09 -14.25 -2.51
N ASN A 54 4.54 -15.34 -3.05
CA ASN A 54 5.15 -16.66 -2.96
C ASN A 54 6.23 -16.77 -4.03
N TRP A 55 7.39 -17.32 -3.69
CA TRP A 55 8.45 -17.59 -4.66
C TRP A 55 8.48 -19.07 -5.02
N LYS A 56 8.27 -19.37 -6.30
CA LYS A 56 8.09 -20.71 -6.87
C LYS A 56 6.87 -21.44 -6.27
N ASN A 57 6.69 -22.71 -6.60
CA ASN A 57 5.70 -23.60 -5.96
C ASN A 57 6.15 -24.05 -4.55
N LEU A 58 6.97 -23.24 -3.87
CA LEU A 58 7.49 -23.51 -2.54
C LEU A 58 6.68 -22.69 -1.53
N ASN A 59 6.55 -23.18 -0.30
CA ASN A 59 5.90 -22.44 0.80
C ASN A 59 6.74 -21.23 1.31
N LYS A 60 7.67 -20.70 0.50
CA LYS A 60 8.53 -19.57 0.86
C LYS A 60 7.92 -18.26 0.36
N CYS A 61 7.70 -17.32 1.28
CA CYS A 61 7.15 -15.99 1.00
C CYS A 61 8.24 -14.93 1.04
N PHE A 62 8.13 -13.92 0.17
CA PHE A 62 8.93 -12.70 0.17
C PHE A 62 8.04 -11.47 0.21
N ALA A 63 8.58 -10.35 0.69
CA ALA A 63 8.01 -9.04 0.49
C ALA A 63 8.64 -8.42 -0.77
N VAL A 64 7.84 -7.89 -1.69
CA VAL A 64 8.29 -7.28 -2.95
C VAL A 64 7.87 -5.81 -2.91
N LYS A 65 8.85 -4.90 -2.79
CA LYS A 65 8.64 -3.44 -2.73
C LYS A 65 8.75 -2.87 -4.14
N SER A 66 7.63 -2.33 -4.63
CA SER A 66 7.51 -1.55 -5.87
C SER A 66 7.67 -0.07 -5.60
N PHE A 67 7.88 0.71 -6.67
CA PHE A 67 7.96 2.16 -6.63
C PHE A 67 6.95 2.80 -7.59
N PHE A 68 6.43 3.98 -7.25
CA PHE A 68 5.38 4.63 -8.05
C PHE A 68 5.87 5.16 -9.41
N SER A 69 7.08 5.72 -9.43
CA SER A 69 7.76 6.25 -10.61
C SER A 69 9.23 5.83 -10.57
N LEU A 70 9.89 5.78 -11.73
CA LEU A 70 11.34 5.55 -11.79
C LEU A 70 12.06 6.85 -12.18
N ASP A 71 11.87 7.89 -11.36
CA ASP A 71 12.61 9.15 -11.49
C ASP A 71 13.98 9.06 -10.80
N ASN A 72 14.79 10.12 -10.92
CA ASN A 72 16.12 10.15 -10.31
C ASN A 72 16.05 9.92 -8.80
N ILE A 73 15.12 10.60 -8.12
CA ILE A 73 14.95 10.49 -6.66
C ILE A 73 14.71 9.03 -6.27
N THR A 74 13.81 8.35 -6.96
CA THR A 74 13.47 6.95 -6.67
C THR A 74 14.65 6.01 -6.95
N VAL A 75 15.37 6.20 -8.05
CA VAL A 75 16.57 5.39 -8.35
C VAL A 75 17.65 5.62 -7.31
N GLU A 76 17.82 6.86 -6.83
CA GLU A 76 18.73 7.18 -5.74
C GLU A 76 18.34 6.45 -4.45
N GLU A 77 17.05 6.41 -4.12
CA GLU A 77 16.53 5.68 -2.96
C GLU A 77 16.76 4.18 -3.05
N ILE A 78 16.51 3.57 -4.21
CA ILE A 78 16.80 2.16 -4.47
C ILE A 78 18.27 1.85 -4.21
N ILE A 79 19.17 2.63 -4.83
CA ILE A 79 20.62 2.44 -4.67
C ILE A 79 21.05 2.65 -3.23
N ARG A 80 20.47 3.65 -2.55
CA ARG A 80 20.81 3.95 -1.16
C ARG A 80 20.35 2.84 -0.22
N GLU A 81 19.14 2.33 -0.41
CA GLU A 81 18.62 1.20 0.36
C GLU A 81 19.49 -0.04 0.15
N LEU A 82 19.86 -0.38 -1.09
CA LEU A 82 20.76 -1.50 -1.40
C LEU A 82 22.15 -1.34 -0.75
N LYS A 83 22.72 -0.12 -0.77
CA LYS A 83 24.03 0.15 -0.16
C LYS A 83 23.97 0.03 1.37
N ASN A 84 22.95 0.60 2.00
CA ASN A 84 22.79 0.55 3.44
C ASN A 84 22.54 -0.89 3.91
N GLN A 85 21.65 -1.61 3.24
CA GLN A 85 21.34 -3.01 3.52
C GLN A 85 22.59 -3.89 3.61
N ARG A 86 23.51 -3.77 2.65
CA ARG A 86 24.76 -4.55 2.64
C ARG A 86 25.72 -4.27 3.79
N GLU A 87 25.57 -3.14 4.47
CA GLU A 87 26.40 -2.81 5.63
C GLU A 87 25.83 -3.39 6.93
N VAL A 88 24.57 -3.83 6.94
CA VAL A 88 23.81 -4.14 8.15
C VAL A 88 22.96 -5.42 8.07
N ASP A 89 22.93 -6.10 6.92
CA ASP A 89 22.16 -7.33 6.65
C ASP A 89 22.57 -8.54 7.49
N TYR A 90 23.71 -8.45 8.18
CA TYR A 90 24.15 -9.46 9.15
C TYR A 90 23.38 -9.41 10.48
N HIS A 91 22.63 -8.33 10.75
CA HIS A 91 21.96 -8.15 12.03
C HIS A 91 20.54 -8.74 12.01
N ASP A 92 20.26 -9.68 12.91
CA ASP A 92 19.00 -10.45 12.93
C ASP A 92 17.75 -9.56 13.06
N ASN A 93 17.84 -8.39 13.71
CA ASN A 93 16.73 -7.44 13.84
C ASN A 93 16.59 -6.45 12.67
N ILE A 94 17.19 -6.72 11.51
CA ILE A 94 17.00 -5.93 10.29
C ILE A 94 16.33 -6.79 9.21
N ILE A 95 15.38 -6.22 8.47
CA ILE A 95 14.79 -6.88 7.29
C ILE A 95 15.85 -7.06 6.24
N CYS A 96 16.11 -8.32 5.86
CA CYS A 96 17.08 -8.62 4.83
C CYS A 96 16.58 -8.24 3.42
N CYS A 97 17.39 -7.51 2.66
CA CYS A 97 17.20 -7.40 1.21
C CYS A 97 17.82 -8.61 0.52
N HIS A 98 17.00 -9.43 -0.12
CA HIS A 98 17.46 -10.64 -0.81
C HIS A 98 17.89 -10.39 -2.25
N GLY A 99 17.44 -9.30 -2.88
CA GLY A 99 17.79 -9.00 -4.26
C GLY A 99 16.80 -8.05 -4.94
N ILE A 100 16.82 -8.06 -6.27
CA ILE A 100 15.98 -7.22 -7.13
C ILE A 100 15.20 -8.11 -8.11
N THR A 101 13.98 -7.70 -8.43
CA THR A 101 13.21 -8.22 -9.57
C THR A 101 12.81 -7.05 -10.46
N LYS A 102 12.52 -7.34 -11.73
CA LYS A 102 12.10 -6.35 -12.71
C LYS A 102 10.76 -6.76 -13.32
N PHE A 103 9.81 -5.83 -13.32
CA PHE A 103 8.54 -6.01 -14.01
C PHE A 103 8.63 -5.41 -15.43
N GLU A 104 8.41 -6.23 -16.45
CA GLU A 104 8.34 -5.80 -17.85
C GLU A 104 6.88 -5.92 -18.33
N SER A 105 6.24 -4.79 -18.60
CA SER A 105 4.93 -4.76 -19.26
C SER A 105 5.14 -4.64 -20.77
N ALA A 106 4.54 -5.52 -21.57
CA ALA A 106 4.66 -5.51 -23.02
C ALA A 106 3.84 -4.39 -23.71
N GLU A 107 2.96 -3.70 -23.00
CA GLU A 107 1.95 -2.79 -23.58
C GLU A 107 2.27 -1.30 -23.43
N TYR A 108 3.34 -0.94 -22.72
CA TYR A 108 3.77 0.45 -22.60
C TYR A 108 5.29 0.52 -22.74
N HIS A 109 5.79 1.47 -23.54
CA HIS A 109 7.21 1.82 -23.62
C HIS A 109 7.77 2.44 -22.32
N VAL A 110 7.21 2.07 -21.16
CA VAL A 110 7.66 2.51 -19.84
C VAL A 110 8.75 1.57 -19.37
N SER A 111 9.95 2.15 -19.31
CA SER A 111 11.23 1.58 -18.88
C SER A 111 11.15 0.79 -17.57
N ASN A 112 11.75 -0.39 -17.55
CA ASN A 112 12.35 -1.10 -16.41
C ASN A 112 11.83 -0.70 -15.00
N ASN A 113 10.71 -1.27 -14.54
CA ASN A 113 10.24 -1.06 -13.17
C ASN A 113 10.96 -2.03 -12.22
N TYR A 114 12.06 -1.57 -11.62
CA TYR A 114 12.78 -2.31 -10.58
C TYR A 114 11.94 -2.41 -9.30
N MET A 115 12.05 -3.55 -8.63
CA MET A 115 11.42 -3.83 -7.33
C MET A 115 12.42 -4.51 -6.41
N LEU A 116 12.38 -4.20 -5.11
CA LEU A 116 13.22 -4.86 -4.11
C LEU A 116 12.55 -6.14 -3.61
N VAL A 117 13.30 -7.23 -3.54
CA VAL A 117 12.88 -8.51 -2.95
C VAL A 117 13.45 -8.60 -1.54
N MET A 118 12.56 -8.61 -0.55
CA MET A 118 12.86 -8.41 0.88
C MET A 118 12.33 -9.59 1.71
N GLU A 119 12.90 -9.77 2.91
CA GLU A 119 12.39 -10.70 3.92
C GLU A 119 10.91 -10.40 4.25
N TYR A 120 10.09 -11.44 4.34
CA TYR A 120 8.67 -11.29 4.69
C TYR A 120 8.44 -11.45 6.20
N ALA A 121 8.08 -10.34 6.87
CA ALA A 121 7.67 -10.34 8.26
C ALA A 121 6.18 -10.70 8.43
N ASN A 122 5.90 -11.93 8.85
CA ASN A 122 4.55 -12.51 8.91
C ASN A 122 3.60 -11.89 9.95
N ASN A 123 4.07 -11.10 10.91
CA ASN A 123 3.21 -10.45 11.91
C ASN A 123 2.91 -8.97 11.59
N GLY A 124 3.39 -8.46 10.45
CA GLY A 124 3.12 -7.09 9.99
C GLY A 124 3.94 -6.03 10.72
N SER A 125 3.48 -4.79 10.69
CA SER A 125 4.12 -3.67 11.39
C SER A 125 3.92 -3.75 12.90
N LEU A 126 4.81 -3.12 13.67
CA LEU A 126 4.73 -3.00 15.11
C LEU A 126 3.38 -2.41 15.53
N ARG A 127 2.91 -1.38 14.81
CA ARG A 127 1.60 -0.75 15.06
C ARG A 127 0.46 -1.77 15.02
N SER A 128 0.33 -2.49 13.90
CA SER A 128 -0.72 -3.50 13.74
C SER A 128 -0.53 -4.71 14.65
N TYR A 129 0.71 -5.01 15.04
CA TYR A 129 1.02 -6.09 15.96
C TYR A 129 0.56 -5.76 17.39
N LEU A 130 0.88 -4.56 17.88
CA LEU A 130 0.45 -4.07 19.19
C LEU A 130 -1.07 -4.00 19.26
N GLU A 131 -1.74 -3.42 18.27
CA GLU A 131 -3.21 -3.36 18.20
C GLU A 131 -3.89 -4.73 18.43
N LYS A 132 -3.31 -5.80 17.87
CA LYS A 132 -3.89 -7.15 17.91
C LYS A 132 -3.45 -7.98 19.12
N ASN A 133 -2.26 -7.73 19.66
CA ASN A 133 -1.60 -8.63 20.61
C ASN A 133 -1.24 -7.98 21.94
N PHE A 134 -1.42 -6.67 22.11
CA PHE A 134 -0.95 -5.95 23.29
C PHE A 134 -1.42 -6.57 24.62
N GLY A 135 -2.69 -6.98 24.71
CA GLY A 135 -3.23 -7.64 25.91
C GLY A 135 -2.63 -9.02 26.23
N LYS A 136 -1.81 -9.58 25.35
CA LYS A 136 -1.08 -10.85 25.54
C LYS A 136 0.40 -10.64 25.87
N LEU A 137 0.92 -9.42 25.69
CA LEU A 137 2.34 -9.12 25.89
C LEU A 137 2.62 -8.91 27.37
N THR A 138 3.56 -9.69 27.90
CA THR A 138 4.14 -9.47 29.21
C THR A 138 5.14 -8.32 29.16
N TRP A 139 5.57 -7.84 30.33
CA TRP A 139 6.66 -6.86 30.38
C TRP A 139 7.98 -7.42 29.84
N ASP A 140 8.23 -8.73 30.01
CA ASP A 140 9.40 -9.39 29.45
C ASP A 140 9.38 -9.33 27.92
N ASP A 141 8.24 -9.60 27.29
CA ASP A 141 8.07 -9.46 25.84
C ASP A 141 8.33 -8.02 25.38
N LYS A 142 7.76 -7.04 26.09
CA LYS A 142 7.93 -5.61 25.79
C LYS A 142 9.39 -5.17 25.92
N TYR A 143 10.11 -5.65 26.94
CA TYR A 143 11.53 -5.37 27.13
C TYR A 143 12.39 -5.98 26.02
N ILE A 144 12.11 -7.22 25.62
CA ILE A 144 12.83 -7.87 24.52
C ILE A 144 12.61 -7.09 23.23
N MET A 145 11.36 -6.68 22.93
CA MET A 145 11.06 -5.86 21.75
C MET A 145 11.81 -4.52 21.78
N ALA A 146 11.78 -3.82 22.92
CA ALA A 146 12.51 -2.56 23.11
C ALA A 146 14.02 -2.72 22.90
N TYR A 147 14.59 -3.78 23.49
CA TYR A 147 16.01 -4.09 23.38
C TYR A 147 16.42 -4.42 21.95
N GLN A 148 15.66 -5.26 21.25
CA GLN A 148 15.90 -5.61 19.85
C GLN A 148 15.82 -4.38 18.92
N LEU A 149 14.84 -3.49 19.14
CA LEU A 149 14.73 -2.23 18.42
C LEU A 149 15.98 -1.36 18.64
N ALA A 150 16.39 -1.17 19.90
CA ALA A 150 17.57 -0.37 20.24
C ALA A 150 18.86 -0.98 19.63
N CYS A 151 18.99 -2.31 19.64
CA CYS A 151 20.11 -3.02 19.00
C CYS A 151 20.14 -2.78 17.48
N ALA A 152 19.00 -2.91 16.80
CA ALA A 152 18.90 -2.63 15.36
C ALA A 152 19.33 -1.20 15.01
N VAL A 153 18.86 -0.20 15.77
CA VAL A 153 19.25 1.21 15.56
C VAL A 153 20.73 1.43 15.90
N SER A 154 21.25 0.77 16.94
CA SER A 154 22.68 0.84 17.28
C SER A 154 23.58 0.26 16.18
N CYS A 155 23.13 -0.79 15.49
CA CYS A 155 23.81 -1.36 14.33
C CYS A 155 23.94 -0.31 13.21
N LEU A 156 22.87 0.45 12.94
CA LEU A 156 22.91 1.54 11.95
C LEU A 156 23.90 2.64 12.35
N HIS A 157 23.81 3.13 13.59
CA HIS A 157 24.67 4.22 14.08
C HIS A 157 26.14 3.80 14.10
N ASN A 158 26.45 2.53 14.39
CA ASN A 158 27.82 2.00 14.31
C ASN A 158 28.40 2.04 12.88
N LYS A 159 27.54 1.98 11.85
CA LYS A 159 27.92 2.16 10.44
C LYS A 159 27.83 3.62 9.98
N GLY A 160 27.54 4.55 10.89
CA GLY A 160 27.34 5.96 10.60
C GLY A 160 26.11 6.22 9.72
N ILE A 161 25.09 5.38 9.83
CA ILE A 161 23.81 5.50 9.11
C ILE A 161 22.76 6.06 10.08
N VAL A 162 22.13 7.18 9.71
CA VAL A 162 20.99 7.75 10.42
C VAL A 162 19.72 7.39 9.66
N HIS A 163 18.73 6.80 10.34
CA HIS A 163 17.52 6.30 9.71
C HIS A 163 16.57 7.42 9.27
N ARG A 164 16.33 8.41 10.14
CA ARG A 164 15.55 9.64 9.89
C ARG A 164 14.03 9.48 9.71
N ASP A 165 13.51 8.27 9.76
CA ASP A 165 12.10 7.96 9.54
C ASP A 165 11.65 6.76 10.41
N LEU A 166 12.07 6.76 11.67
CA LEU A 166 11.70 5.72 12.62
C LEU A 166 10.29 5.97 13.15
N HIS A 167 9.36 5.06 12.86
CA HIS A 167 8.01 5.04 13.40
C HIS A 167 7.46 3.60 13.35
N SER A 168 6.36 3.33 14.04
CA SER A 168 5.83 1.96 14.20
C SER A 168 5.31 1.29 12.92
N GLY A 169 5.30 2.02 11.81
CA GLY A 169 5.04 1.49 10.47
C GLY A 169 6.29 0.89 9.80
N ASN A 170 7.48 1.42 10.11
CA ASN A 170 8.77 0.97 9.58
C ASN A 170 9.45 -0.07 10.49
N ILE A 171 8.86 -0.35 11.66
CA ILE A 171 9.25 -1.48 12.50
C ILE A 171 8.30 -2.64 12.20
N LEU A 172 8.82 -3.80 11.83
CA LEU A 172 8.06 -5.02 11.56
C LEU A 172 8.26 -6.04 12.67
N VAL A 173 7.32 -7.00 12.75
CA VAL A 173 7.41 -8.14 13.66
C VAL A 173 7.41 -9.43 12.85
N HIS A 174 8.38 -10.30 13.12
CA HIS A 174 8.47 -11.63 12.54
C HIS A 174 8.69 -12.65 13.65
N GLN A 175 7.73 -13.57 13.85
CA GLN A 175 7.83 -14.61 14.88
C GLN A 175 8.19 -14.02 16.27
N ASN A 176 7.48 -12.95 16.67
CA ASN A 176 7.69 -12.17 17.90
C ASN A 176 9.06 -11.47 18.02
N THR A 177 9.83 -11.37 16.93
CA THR A 177 11.10 -10.65 16.87
C THR A 177 10.94 -9.35 16.08
N ILE A 178 11.55 -8.26 16.57
CA ILE A 178 11.59 -6.97 15.87
C ILE A 178 12.48 -7.06 14.64
N LYS A 179 12.01 -6.45 13.55
CA LYS A 179 12.70 -6.31 12.28
C LYS A 179 12.59 -4.86 11.78
N LEU A 180 13.68 -4.12 11.80
CA LEU A 180 13.78 -2.76 11.28
C LEU A 180 13.78 -2.77 9.75
N ALA A 181 12.97 -1.90 9.14
CA ALA A 181 12.77 -1.83 7.70
C ALA A 181 12.78 -0.39 7.17
N ASP A 182 12.80 -0.26 5.83
CA ASP A 182 12.67 0.98 5.05
C ASP A 182 13.81 2.00 5.22
N PHE A 183 14.88 1.80 4.46
CA PHE A 183 16.06 2.67 4.47
C PHE A 183 16.04 3.79 3.43
N GLY A 184 14.91 4.01 2.74
CA GLY A 184 14.82 4.96 1.60
C GLY A 184 15.25 6.39 1.96
N LEU A 185 14.89 6.84 3.17
CA LEU A 185 15.24 8.17 3.69
C LEU A 185 16.52 8.23 4.53
N SER A 186 17.16 7.08 4.78
CA SER A 186 18.37 7.01 5.60
C SER A 186 19.54 7.71 4.92
N LYS A 187 20.46 8.32 5.67
CA LYS A 187 21.69 8.94 5.11
C LYS A 187 22.91 8.64 5.97
N ARG A 188 24.10 8.62 5.35
CA ARG A 188 25.38 8.62 6.07
C ARG A 188 25.63 9.99 6.73
N ILE A 189 26.31 9.98 7.87
CA ILE A 189 26.71 11.19 8.61
C ILE A 189 27.51 12.14 7.69
N GLY A 190 27.13 13.43 7.67
CA GLY A 190 27.83 14.48 6.93
C GLY A 190 27.28 14.83 5.53
N ALA A 191 26.27 14.12 5.02
CA ALA A 191 25.61 14.45 3.75
C ALA A 191 24.66 15.66 3.88
N SER A 192 24.68 16.60 2.91
CA SER A 192 23.87 17.83 2.94
C SER A 192 22.35 17.56 2.89
N SER A 193 21.57 18.53 3.39
CA SER A 193 20.15 18.39 3.70
C SER A 193 19.29 19.39 2.94
N ASN A 194 18.25 18.91 2.25
CA ASN A 194 17.01 19.64 2.04
C ASN A 194 15.91 18.59 1.89
N VAL A 195 15.40 18.05 3.00
CA VAL A 195 14.23 17.17 2.97
C VAL A 195 13.09 17.90 3.66
N GLN A 196 12.07 18.23 2.86
CA GLN A 196 10.78 18.67 3.34
C GLN A 196 9.70 18.01 2.49
N SER A 197 9.30 16.79 2.86
CA SER A 197 8.01 16.21 2.49
C SER A 197 7.67 15.10 3.49
N LYS A 198 6.37 15.00 3.86
CA LYS A 198 5.73 13.94 4.69
C LYS A 198 5.81 14.02 6.24
N ILE A 199 6.02 15.19 6.85
CA ILE A 199 6.09 15.26 8.33
C ILE A 199 4.72 15.02 9.02
N PHE A 200 3.59 15.27 8.35
CA PHE A 200 2.27 15.29 8.99
C PHE A 200 1.73 13.93 9.48
N GLY A 201 2.09 12.81 8.85
CA GLY A 201 1.65 11.47 9.29
C GLY A 201 2.45 10.89 10.46
N MET A 202 3.62 11.47 10.75
CA MET A 202 4.60 10.95 11.71
C MET A 202 5.05 12.01 12.72
N VAL A 203 4.29 13.11 12.87
CA VAL A 203 4.62 14.27 13.73
C VAL A 203 5.18 13.86 15.10
N PRO A 204 4.55 12.91 15.84
CA PRO A 204 5.04 12.58 17.17
C PRO A 204 6.38 11.86 17.22
N TYR A 205 6.78 11.19 16.14
CA TYR A 205 8.01 10.41 16.08
C TYR A 205 9.21 11.23 15.62
N VAL A 206 8.99 12.43 15.07
CA VAL A 206 10.04 13.25 14.48
C VAL A 206 10.63 14.21 15.52
N ASP A 207 11.95 14.36 15.49
CA ASP A 207 12.67 15.28 16.36
C ASP A 207 12.08 16.71 16.31
N PRO A 208 11.59 17.26 17.43
CA PRO A 208 10.87 18.53 17.44
C PRO A 208 11.70 19.70 16.90
N LYS A 209 13.04 19.65 16.99
CA LYS A 209 13.89 20.71 16.46
C LYS A 209 13.75 20.92 14.96
N ILE A 210 13.23 19.95 14.21
CA ILE A 210 12.95 20.13 12.78
C ILE A 210 11.88 21.21 12.52
N PHE A 211 11.00 21.47 13.49
CA PHE A 211 9.92 22.45 13.38
C PHE A 211 10.38 23.89 13.66
N ASN A 212 11.57 24.09 14.25
CA ASN A 212 12.10 25.40 14.63
C ASN A 212 12.74 26.12 13.43
N ARG A 213 11.91 26.79 12.61
CA ARG A 213 12.37 27.67 11.52
C ARG A 213 12.30 29.14 11.91
N ARG A 214 13.41 29.88 11.75
CA ARG A 214 13.42 31.35 11.88
C ARG A 214 13.82 32.00 10.56
N ARG A 215 12.90 32.66 9.85
CA ARG A 215 13.27 33.49 8.69
C ARG A 215 13.99 34.74 9.18
N ASN A 216 15.18 35.02 8.66
CA ASN A 216 15.86 36.31 8.87
C ASN A 216 15.32 37.34 7.87
N ILE A 217 15.32 38.62 8.26
CA ILE A 217 14.72 39.77 7.53
C ILE A 217 15.28 39.94 6.08
N ASN A 218 16.41 39.31 5.77
CA ASN A 218 17.11 39.43 4.48
C ASN A 218 16.93 38.23 3.52
N ASN A 219 15.97 37.32 3.74
CA ASN A 219 15.76 36.13 2.90
C ASN A 219 17.01 35.22 2.70
N GLN A 220 18.07 35.41 3.48
CA GLN A 220 19.18 34.46 3.57
C GLN A 220 18.84 33.41 4.61
N THR A 221 18.90 32.14 4.19
CA THR A 221 18.49 30.95 4.94
C THR A 221 19.21 30.85 6.27
N SER A 222 18.45 30.93 7.36
CA SER A 222 18.88 30.55 8.70
C SER A 222 19.29 29.08 8.72
N GLN A 223 20.33 28.76 9.49
CA GLN A 223 20.81 27.43 9.82
C GLN A 223 19.67 26.40 9.97
N ILE A 224 19.53 25.51 8.99
CA ILE A 224 18.51 24.45 8.98
C ILE A 224 18.99 23.34 9.92
N TYR A 225 18.18 22.97 10.90
CA TYR A 225 18.47 21.81 11.75
C TYR A 225 18.50 20.54 10.90
N SER A 226 19.62 19.82 10.91
CA SER A 226 19.81 18.58 10.15
C SER A 226 19.63 17.38 11.08
N LEU A 227 18.73 16.46 10.69
CA LEU A 227 18.47 15.24 11.44
C LEU A 227 19.75 14.39 11.57
N ASN A 228 20.02 13.95 12.79
CA ASN A 228 21.23 13.22 13.17
C ASN A 228 20.88 12.01 14.06
N GLU A 229 21.88 11.32 14.60
CA GLU A 229 21.68 10.14 15.46
C GLU A 229 20.78 10.43 16.68
N LYS A 230 20.86 11.64 17.26
CA LYS A 230 19.99 12.05 18.37
C LYS A 230 18.54 12.22 17.94
N SER A 231 18.29 12.49 16.66
CA SER A 231 16.93 12.50 16.10
C SER A 231 16.35 11.09 16.04
N ASP A 232 17.14 10.08 15.64
CA ASP A 232 16.70 8.68 15.71
C ASP A 232 16.45 8.24 17.17
N VAL A 233 17.29 8.68 18.12
CA VAL A 233 17.09 8.40 19.55
C VAL A 233 15.76 8.99 20.06
N TYR A 234 15.37 10.18 19.58
CA TYR A 234 14.05 10.74 19.89
C TYR A 234 12.92 9.82 19.43
N SER A 235 12.97 9.38 18.18
CA SER A 235 12.00 8.45 17.62
C SER A 235 11.96 7.12 18.35
N VAL A 236 13.12 6.59 18.76
CA VAL A 236 13.21 5.40 19.62
C VAL A 236 12.48 5.63 20.94
N GLY A 237 12.65 6.78 21.60
CA GLY A 237 11.92 7.11 22.82
C GLY A 237 10.40 7.06 22.64
N VAL A 238 9.90 7.64 21.55
CA VAL A 238 8.47 7.61 21.22
C VAL A 238 7.97 6.19 20.94
N LEU A 239 8.76 5.39 20.22
CA LEU A 239 8.47 3.97 19.98
C LEU A 239 8.46 3.13 21.26
N LEU A 240 9.37 3.39 22.20
CA LEU A 240 9.39 2.71 23.49
C LEU A 240 8.14 3.03 24.31
N TRP A 241 7.68 4.29 24.27
CA TRP A 241 6.40 4.69 24.87
C TRP A 241 5.23 3.97 24.19
N GLU A 242 5.19 3.89 22.85
CA GLU A 242 4.15 3.17 22.12
C GLU A 242 4.12 1.67 22.46
N ILE A 243 5.29 1.03 22.63
CA ILE A 243 5.38 -0.37 23.11
C ILE A 243 4.80 -0.51 24.52
N SER A 244 4.95 0.50 25.38
CA SER A 244 4.38 0.49 26.74
C SER A 244 2.86 0.68 26.74
N ASN A 245 2.34 1.53 25.83
CA ASN A 245 0.95 1.96 25.77
C ASN A 245 0.05 1.07 24.88
N GLY A 246 0.62 0.49 23.83
CA GLY A 246 -0.09 -0.33 22.84
C GLY A 246 -0.88 0.45 21.80
N GLN A 247 -0.90 1.78 21.88
CA GLN A 247 -1.53 2.68 20.91
C GLN A 247 -0.55 3.74 20.42
N PRO A 248 -0.73 4.27 19.19
CA PRO A 248 0.09 5.36 18.68
C PRO A 248 0.09 6.59 19.61
N PRO A 249 1.17 7.39 19.64
CA PRO A 249 1.26 8.61 20.43
C PRO A 249 0.23 9.65 19.97
N PHE A 250 -0.37 10.36 20.90
CA PHE A 250 -1.44 11.35 20.71
C PHE A 250 -2.61 10.82 19.87
N TYR A 251 -2.90 9.52 19.98
CA TYR A 251 -3.97 8.89 19.22
C TYR A 251 -5.33 9.31 19.76
N VAL A 252 -6.13 9.92 18.89
CA VAL A 252 -7.56 10.16 19.09
C VAL A 252 -8.31 9.54 17.92
N GLU A 253 -9.32 8.72 18.22
CA GLU A 253 -10.05 8.00 17.20
C GLU A 253 -10.72 8.97 16.21
N GLY A 254 -10.39 8.84 14.92
CA GLY A 254 -10.93 9.69 13.86
C GLY A 254 -10.19 11.01 13.63
N GLU A 255 -9.21 11.36 14.46
CA GLU A 255 -8.39 12.57 14.29
C GLU A 255 -7.04 12.26 13.65
N ARG A 256 -6.47 13.25 12.96
CA ARG A 256 -5.11 13.18 12.40
C ARG A 256 -4.22 14.19 13.09
N TYR A 257 -2.93 13.89 13.15
CA TYR A 257 -1.93 14.86 13.60
C TYR A 257 -1.95 16.08 12.68
N ASP A 258 -1.94 17.26 13.29
CA ASP A 258 -1.97 18.53 12.59
C ASP A 258 -0.74 19.39 12.92
N VAL A 259 -0.71 20.60 12.36
CA VAL A 259 0.36 21.58 12.66
C VAL A 259 0.33 22.01 14.13
N GLY A 260 -0.85 22.04 14.75
CA GLY A 260 -1.04 22.41 16.15
C GLY A 260 -0.27 21.47 17.06
N LEU A 261 -0.45 20.17 16.88
CA LEU A 261 0.28 19.14 17.63
C LEU A 261 1.80 19.26 17.44
N ALA A 262 2.28 19.54 16.22
CA ALA A 262 3.70 19.74 15.97
C ALA A 262 4.27 20.94 16.76
N LEU A 263 3.52 22.04 16.86
CA LEU A 263 3.90 23.22 17.64
C LEU A 263 3.86 22.95 19.14
N GLU A 264 2.87 22.19 19.63
CA GLU A 264 2.77 21.80 21.03
C GLU A 264 3.94 20.89 21.42
N ILE A 265 4.29 19.90 20.61
CA ILE A 265 5.44 19.01 20.83
C ILE A 265 6.76 19.81 20.81
N LEU A 266 6.89 20.77 19.90
CA LEU A 266 8.02 21.71 19.88
C LEU A 266 8.10 22.54 21.18
N GLN A 267 6.96 22.92 21.75
CA GLN A 267 6.86 23.65 23.02
C GLN A 267 7.04 22.76 24.26
N GLY A 268 7.23 21.45 24.08
CA GLY A 268 7.51 20.51 25.15
C GLY A 268 6.35 19.58 25.51
N LEU A 269 5.24 19.59 24.77
CA LEU A 269 4.19 18.59 24.93
C LEU A 269 4.77 17.20 24.74
N ARG A 270 4.52 16.32 25.70
CA ARG A 270 4.87 14.90 25.67
C ARG A 270 3.69 14.11 26.16
N GLU A 271 3.69 12.84 25.80
CA GLU A 271 2.71 11.90 26.30
C GLU A 271 2.82 11.69 27.81
N THR A 272 1.70 11.31 28.42
CA THR A 272 1.67 11.00 29.85
C THR A 272 2.26 9.62 30.14
N VAL A 273 2.74 9.41 31.37
CA VAL A 273 3.27 8.11 31.79
C VAL A 273 2.13 7.10 31.83
N VAL A 274 2.32 5.97 31.16
CA VAL A 274 1.35 4.88 31.12
C VAL A 274 1.32 4.17 32.49
N PRO A 275 0.14 4.00 33.12
CA PRO A 275 0.02 3.27 34.39
C PRO A 275 0.67 1.88 34.32
N ASP A 276 1.21 1.43 35.46
CA ASP A 276 1.88 0.12 35.61
C ASP A 276 3.12 -0.09 34.72
N THR A 277 3.66 0.98 34.13
CA THR A 277 4.96 0.95 33.44
C THR A 277 6.11 1.01 34.44
N PRO A 278 7.07 0.07 34.41
CA PRO A 278 8.19 0.05 35.34
C PRO A 278 9.04 1.33 35.25
N GLU A 279 9.38 1.89 36.41
CA GLU A 279 10.02 3.21 36.54
C GLU A 279 11.31 3.35 35.70
N ASN A 280 12.15 2.32 35.69
CA ASN A 280 13.38 2.32 34.91
C ASN A 280 13.11 2.41 33.40
N TYR A 281 12.01 1.82 32.92
CA TYR A 281 11.61 1.91 31.51
C TYR A 281 11.09 3.31 31.18
N VAL A 282 10.31 3.90 32.09
CA VAL A 282 9.88 5.31 32.00
C VAL A 282 11.07 6.24 31.87
N GLU A 283 12.08 6.06 32.73
CA GLU A 283 13.30 6.87 32.68
C GLU A 283 14.02 6.78 31.33
N ILE A 284 14.06 5.59 30.71
CA ILE A 284 14.71 5.40 29.42
C ILE A 284 14.00 6.19 28.32
N TYR A 285 12.70 5.95 28.11
CA TYR A 285 12.01 6.59 26.99
C TYR A 285 11.86 8.10 27.21
N THR A 286 11.72 8.54 28.46
CA THR A 286 11.62 9.97 28.77
C THR A 286 12.92 10.74 28.53
N LYS A 287 14.07 10.12 28.78
CA LYS A 287 15.38 10.69 28.42
C LYS A 287 15.61 10.70 26.91
N CYS A 288 15.09 9.70 26.20
CA CYS A 288 15.25 9.61 24.75
C CYS A 288 14.49 10.72 24.01
N TRP A 289 13.27 11.06 24.44
CA TRP A 289 12.44 12.07 23.76
C TRP A 289 12.60 13.51 24.29
N ASP A 290 13.72 13.82 24.95
CA ASP A 290 14.02 15.17 25.45
C ASP A 290 13.95 16.20 24.29
N GLY A 291 13.41 17.39 24.55
CA GLY A 291 13.29 18.45 23.54
C GLY A 291 14.64 18.93 23.02
N GLU A 292 15.70 18.82 23.83
CA GLU A 292 17.05 19.20 23.49
C GLU A 292 17.89 17.96 23.10
N PRO A 293 18.35 17.83 21.85
CA PRO A 293 19.11 16.66 21.37
C PRO A 293 20.35 16.33 22.18
N ASP A 294 21.04 17.32 22.72
CA ASP A 294 22.27 17.15 23.50
C ASP A 294 22.01 16.51 24.87
N ASN A 295 20.79 16.63 25.39
CA ASN A 295 20.38 16.00 26.65
C ASN A 295 20.02 14.51 26.48
N ARG A 296 19.73 14.08 25.25
CA ARG A 296 19.35 12.69 24.96
C ARG A 296 20.56 11.77 25.13
N PRO A 297 20.38 10.51 25.56
CA PRO A 297 21.46 9.52 25.53
C PRO A 297 21.90 9.24 24.07
N ASN A 298 23.05 8.59 23.88
CA ASN A 298 23.32 7.92 22.60
C ASN A 298 22.63 6.54 22.58
N ILE A 299 22.46 5.94 21.40
CA ILE A 299 21.74 4.67 21.30
C ILE A 299 22.41 3.53 22.07
N TYR A 300 23.74 3.51 22.17
CA TYR A 300 24.48 2.50 22.93
C TYR A 300 24.14 2.55 24.43
N GLN A 301 24.02 3.75 24.99
CA GLN A 301 23.57 3.93 26.37
C GLN A 301 22.13 3.45 26.59
N VAL A 302 21.27 3.55 25.57
CA VAL A 302 19.90 3.02 25.63
C VAL A 302 19.93 1.48 25.63
N VAL A 303 20.75 0.89 24.76
CA VAL A 303 20.98 -0.57 24.70
C VAL A 303 21.50 -1.10 26.05
N ASP A 304 22.51 -0.45 26.63
CA ASP A 304 23.10 -0.86 27.92
C ASP A 304 22.06 -0.83 29.04
N ARG A 305 21.26 0.24 29.14
CA ARG A 305 20.20 0.36 30.15
C ARG A 305 19.12 -0.71 29.99
N LEU A 306 18.68 -0.97 28.75
CA LEU A 306 17.71 -2.03 28.48
C LEU A 306 18.28 -3.42 28.80
N LYS A 307 19.56 -3.65 28.48
CA LYS A 307 20.27 -4.90 28.81
C LYS A 307 20.34 -5.12 30.31
N GLU A 308 20.70 -4.09 31.09
CA GLU A 308 20.74 -4.16 32.55
C GLU A 308 19.38 -4.55 33.16
N MET A 309 18.29 -3.99 32.63
CA MET A 309 16.93 -4.34 33.08
C MET A 309 16.61 -5.81 32.83
N ILE A 310 17.01 -6.34 31.68
CA ILE A 310 16.79 -7.75 31.34
C ILE A 310 17.62 -8.69 32.20
N THR A 311 18.88 -8.34 32.49
CA THR A 311 19.78 -9.18 33.30
C THR A 311 19.40 -9.29 34.78
N LYS A 312 18.55 -8.38 35.29
CA LYS A 312 18.01 -8.43 36.66
C LYS A 312 16.83 -9.39 36.81
N THR A 313 16.33 -9.95 35.70
CA THR A 313 15.20 -10.90 35.68
C THR A 313 15.72 -12.29 35.31
N ASP A 314 15.84 -13.19 36.30
CA ASP A 314 16.45 -14.52 36.15
C ASP A 314 15.86 -15.39 35.00
N ALA A 315 14.60 -15.14 34.62
CA ALA A 315 13.91 -15.88 33.55
C ALA A 315 14.41 -15.53 32.13
N ILE A 316 14.92 -14.31 31.89
CA ILE A 316 15.25 -13.81 30.53
C ILE A 316 16.73 -14.04 30.17
N ALA A 317 17.61 -14.12 31.16
CA ALA A 317 19.05 -14.33 30.94
C ALA A 317 19.36 -15.60 30.10
N ASN A 318 18.53 -16.64 30.24
CA ASN A 318 18.63 -17.88 29.46
C ASN A 318 18.18 -17.73 27.99
N ILE A 319 17.22 -16.83 27.70
CA ILE A 319 16.77 -16.53 26.34
C ILE A 319 17.86 -15.76 25.58
N LEU A 320 18.52 -14.80 26.24
CA LEU A 320 19.60 -14.01 25.64
C LEU A 320 20.90 -14.80 25.38
N GLN A 321 21.24 -15.82 26.18
CA GLN A 321 22.39 -16.71 25.89
C GLN A 321 22.26 -17.45 24.54
N SER A 322 21.06 -17.54 23.97
CA SER A 322 20.84 -18.08 22.63
C SER A 322 20.99 -17.02 21.51
N LEU A 323 20.76 -15.74 21.83
CA LEU A 323 20.85 -14.59 20.91
C LEU A 323 22.28 -14.03 20.83
N ASP A 324 23.03 -14.01 21.94
CA ASP A 324 24.42 -13.50 22.02
C ASP A 324 25.46 -14.43 21.34
N LYS A 325 25.08 -15.64 20.88
CA LYS A 325 26.04 -16.58 20.23
C LYS A 325 26.50 -16.15 18.84
N HIS A 326 25.91 -15.10 18.25
CA HIS A 326 26.21 -14.65 16.89
C HIS A 326 26.98 -13.32 16.82
N GLU A 327 27.16 -12.59 17.92
CA GLU A 327 28.11 -11.49 17.98
C GLU A 327 29.48 -12.01 18.45
N PHE A 328 30.50 -11.79 17.63
CA PHE A 328 31.87 -12.32 17.73
C PHE A 328 32.11 -13.74 17.22
N SER A 329 32.00 -13.92 15.91
CA SER A 329 33.07 -14.64 15.21
C SER A 329 33.70 -13.72 14.16
N LYS A 330 35.01 -13.48 14.29
CA LYS A 330 35.85 -13.11 13.15
C LYS A 330 35.81 -14.30 12.18
N ALA A 331 34.77 -14.36 11.34
CA ALA A 331 34.69 -15.38 10.32
C ALA A 331 35.76 -15.08 9.27
N SER A 332 36.74 -15.98 9.22
CA SER A 332 37.77 -16.06 8.20
C SER A 332 37.14 -15.92 6.81
N LEU A 333 37.48 -14.83 6.14
CA LEU A 333 37.16 -14.59 4.73
C LEU A 333 37.63 -15.79 3.91
N SER A 334 36.68 -16.49 3.28
CA SER A 334 37.01 -17.42 2.20
C SER A 334 37.70 -16.63 1.09
N ILE A 335 38.81 -17.16 0.58
CA ILE A 335 39.73 -16.48 -0.34
C ILE A 335 39.05 -16.05 -1.66
N ASN A 336 37.91 -16.66 -2.02
CA ASN A 336 37.16 -16.32 -3.23
C ASN A 336 36.23 -15.09 -3.09
N GLY A 337 36.01 -14.58 -1.87
CA GLY A 337 35.16 -13.40 -1.62
C GLY A 337 35.90 -12.06 -1.65
N LEU A 338 37.24 -12.07 -1.59
CA LEU A 338 38.04 -10.84 -1.50
C LEU A 338 38.13 -10.10 -2.85
N GLU A 339 38.06 -10.85 -3.95
CA GLU A 339 38.16 -10.31 -5.31
C GLU A 339 36.84 -9.65 -5.74
N SER A 340 35.69 -10.30 -5.49
CA SER A 340 34.37 -9.68 -5.71
C SER A 340 34.11 -8.51 -4.77
N GLN A 341 34.56 -8.56 -3.50
CA GLN A 341 34.48 -7.41 -2.59
C GLN A 341 35.38 -6.25 -3.01
N ARG A 342 36.57 -6.51 -3.59
CA ARG A 342 37.45 -5.45 -4.13
C ARG A 342 36.86 -4.81 -5.39
N GLU A 343 36.38 -5.61 -6.34
CA GLU A 343 35.73 -5.11 -7.57
C GLU A 343 34.48 -4.29 -7.25
N LEU A 344 33.70 -4.73 -6.26
CA LEU A 344 32.50 -4.05 -5.80
C LEU A 344 32.82 -2.81 -4.96
N SER A 345 33.91 -2.83 -4.19
CA SER A 345 34.43 -1.64 -3.51
C SER A 345 34.92 -0.61 -4.51
N GLN A 346 35.55 -1.03 -5.62
CA GLN A 346 35.90 -0.17 -6.74
C GLN A 346 34.65 0.35 -7.47
N LEU A 347 33.60 -0.46 -7.65
CA LEU A 347 32.31 -0.05 -8.20
C LEU A 347 31.65 1.05 -7.34
N ILE A 348 31.67 0.88 -6.00
CA ILE A 348 31.17 1.86 -5.03
C ILE A 348 32.05 3.12 -5.01
N GLN A 349 33.37 2.98 -5.08
CA GLN A 349 34.30 4.11 -5.12
C GLN A 349 34.22 4.90 -6.44
N ASN A 350 33.98 4.23 -7.56
CA ASN A 350 33.78 4.86 -8.86
C ASN A 350 32.47 5.65 -8.89
N PHE A 351 31.42 5.14 -8.24
CA PHE A 351 30.17 5.88 -8.04
C PHE A 351 30.37 7.15 -7.20
N ASN A 352 31.17 7.09 -6.12
CA ASN A 352 31.50 8.26 -5.32
C ASN A 352 32.39 9.29 -6.04
N LYS A 353 32.98 8.93 -7.20
CA LYS A 353 33.80 9.81 -8.06
C LYS A 353 33.01 10.43 -9.21
N ILE A 354 31.78 9.98 -9.46
CA ILE A 354 30.84 10.69 -10.33
C ILE A 354 30.71 12.09 -9.77
N ASN A 355 30.82 13.12 -10.61
CA ASN A 355 30.86 14.51 -10.18
C ASN A 355 29.49 14.91 -9.61
N THR A 356 29.24 14.57 -8.36
CA THR A 356 28.16 15.10 -7.56
C THR A 356 28.50 16.54 -7.26
N LYS A 357 28.31 17.45 -8.24
CA LYS A 357 27.68 18.69 -7.84
C LYS A 357 26.41 18.21 -7.14
N GLU A 358 26.40 18.30 -5.81
CA GLU A 358 25.18 18.09 -5.05
C GLU A 358 24.11 18.84 -5.82
N ILE A 359 23.13 18.10 -6.36
CA ILE A 359 21.88 18.72 -6.74
C ILE A 359 21.37 19.22 -5.42
N ASP A 360 21.66 20.49 -5.14
CA ASP A 360 20.98 21.26 -4.12
C ASP A 360 19.50 20.94 -4.31
N PRO A 361 18.77 20.47 -3.31
CA PRO A 361 17.33 20.29 -3.52
C PRO A 361 16.60 21.63 -3.72
N MET A 362 17.32 22.74 -3.88
CA MET A 362 16.93 23.80 -4.83
C MET A 362 17.22 23.41 -6.29
N ILE A 363 16.39 22.52 -6.84
CA ILE A 363 15.34 22.84 -7.84
C ILE A 363 14.37 21.65 -7.83
N VAL A 364 13.45 21.62 -6.85
CA VAL A 364 12.01 21.48 -7.12
C VAL A 364 11.30 22.44 -6.17
N LEU A 365 11.52 23.74 -6.37
CA LEU A 365 10.56 24.83 -6.21
C LEU A 365 11.23 26.08 -6.83
N SER A 366 10.53 26.76 -7.73
CA SER A 366 10.92 27.97 -8.50
C SER A 366 11.69 27.79 -9.83
N LYS A 367 11.05 27.18 -10.82
CA LYS A 367 10.50 28.01 -11.91
C LYS A 367 8.98 27.94 -11.71
N GLN A 368 8.20 28.97 -11.41
CA GLN A 368 8.41 30.42 -11.44
C GLN A 368 9.26 30.92 -12.63
N GLU A 369 9.12 30.27 -13.79
CA GLU A 369 8.40 31.04 -14.82
C GLU A 369 6.99 31.13 -14.26
N ASN A 370 6.48 32.35 -14.06
CA ASN A 370 5.15 32.60 -13.50
C ASN A 370 4.11 31.62 -14.06
N ILE A 371 3.95 30.53 -13.34
CA ILE A 371 3.05 29.44 -13.60
C ILE A 371 2.30 29.40 -12.28
N SER A 372 1.08 29.90 -12.33
CA SER A 372 0.22 30.15 -11.18
C SER A 372 0.01 28.85 -10.40
N ALA A 373 -0.37 28.95 -9.12
CA ALA A 373 -0.88 27.82 -8.31
C ALA A 373 -1.93 26.96 -9.06
N GLU A 374 -2.53 27.52 -10.10
CA GLU A 374 -3.41 26.90 -11.08
C GLU A 374 -2.81 25.67 -11.80
N GLU A 375 -1.53 25.67 -12.20
CA GLU A 375 -0.93 24.53 -12.93
C GLU A 375 -0.65 23.33 -12.02
N ASP A 376 -0.33 23.54 -10.74
CA ASP A 376 -0.18 22.46 -9.75
C ASP A 376 -1.51 21.77 -9.46
N PHE A 377 -2.61 22.54 -9.36
CA PHE A 377 -3.94 21.97 -9.23
C PHE A 377 -4.34 21.20 -10.48
N ASN A 378 -4.12 21.74 -11.69
CA ASN A 378 -4.45 21.03 -12.93
C ASN A 378 -3.85 19.62 -13.01
N ARG A 379 -2.58 19.44 -12.65
CA ARG A 379 -1.95 18.10 -12.60
C ARG A 379 -2.65 17.17 -11.61
N ILE A 380 -2.95 17.66 -10.41
CA ILE A 380 -3.65 16.87 -9.38
C ILE A 380 -5.04 16.45 -9.89
N ILE A 381 -5.77 17.38 -10.51
CA ILE A 381 -7.07 17.11 -11.13
C ILE A 381 -6.97 16.01 -12.19
N ASP A 382 -5.95 16.03 -13.05
CA ASP A 382 -5.74 15.03 -14.09
C ASP A 382 -5.46 13.64 -13.49
N GLU A 383 -4.57 13.56 -12.50
CA GLU A 383 -4.24 12.30 -11.80
C GLU A 383 -5.48 11.70 -11.10
N ILE A 384 -6.36 12.53 -10.54
CA ILE A 384 -7.59 12.06 -9.91
C ILE A 384 -8.60 11.59 -10.94
N ASN A 385 -8.69 12.26 -12.09
CA ASN A 385 -9.53 11.80 -13.20
C ASN A 385 -9.08 10.41 -13.66
N ASP A 386 -7.78 10.19 -13.83
CA ASP A 386 -7.21 8.88 -14.17
C ASP A 386 -7.48 7.85 -13.06
N PHE A 387 -7.39 8.24 -11.80
CA PHE A 387 -7.72 7.37 -10.68
C PHE A 387 -9.20 6.95 -10.68
N ILE A 388 -10.13 7.90 -10.86
CA ILE A 388 -11.56 7.63 -10.97
C ILE A 388 -11.83 6.73 -12.18
N TYR A 389 -11.20 7.00 -13.32
CA TYR A 389 -11.30 6.17 -14.52
C TYR A 389 -10.89 4.71 -14.25
N ASN A 390 -9.77 4.53 -13.57
CA ASN A 390 -9.27 3.20 -13.20
C ASN A 390 -10.17 2.50 -12.18
N LEU A 391 -10.73 3.24 -11.21
CA LEU A 391 -11.68 2.69 -10.25
C LEU A 391 -13.00 2.28 -10.89
N SER A 392 -13.53 3.09 -11.81
CA SER A 392 -14.77 2.79 -12.54
C SER A 392 -14.68 1.53 -13.39
N ASN A 393 -13.47 1.16 -13.85
CA ASN A 393 -13.24 -0.10 -14.55
C ASN A 393 -13.20 -1.33 -13.61
N LYS A 394 -13.01 -1.13 -12.30
CA LYS A 394 -12.98 -2.19 -11.28
C LYS A 394 -14.37 -2.44 -10.69
N ARG A 395 -14.59 -3.63 -10.13
CA ARG A 395 -15.84 -4.05 -9.44
C ARG A 395 -16.00 -3.39 -8.07
N ILE A 396 -16.00 -2.05 -8.04
CA ILE A 396 -16.11 -1.29 -6.80
C ILE A 396 -17.47 -0.58 -6.81
N GLU A 397 -18.30 -0.85 -5.80
CA GLU A 397 -19.54 -0.11 -5.62
C GLU A 397 -19.24 1.39 -5.45
N TRP A 398 -20.13 2.25 -5.96
CA TRP A 398 -19.93 3.70 -5.94
C TRP A 398 -19.69 4.27 -4.53
N LYS A 399 -20.28 3.68 -3.49
CA LYS A 399 -20.03 4.06 -2.08
C LYS A 399 -18.57 3.82 -1.67
N LEU A 400 -17.99 2.69 -2.09
CA LEU A 400 -16.57 2.40 -1.87
C LEU A 400 -15.67 3.26 -2.78
N MET A 401 -16.12 3.62 -3.99
CA MET A 401 -15.38 4.53 -4.88
C MET A 401 -15.25 5.92 -4.24
N LYS A 402 -16.31 6.49 -3.67
CA LYS A 402 -16.26 7.75 -2.91
C LYS A 402 -15.19 7.69 -1.81
N GLY A 403 -15.21 6.62 -0.99
CA GLY A 403 -14.23 6.44 0.09
C GLY A 403 -12.79 6.38 -0.42
N LYS A 404 -12.53 5.62 -1.48
CA LYS A 404 -11.19 5.51 -2.09
C LYS A 404 -10.71 6.81 -2.73
N VAL A 405 -11.60 7.57 -3.34
CA VAL A 405 -11.27 8.89 -3.91
C VAL A 405 -10.91 9.87 -2.80
N ILE A 406 -11.67 9.88 -1.69
CA ILE A 406 -11.33 10.68 -0.49
C ILE A 406 -9.98 10.25 0.10
N GLU A 407 -9.74 8.94 0.23
CA GLU A 407 -8.45 8.40 0.67
C GLU A 407 -7.31 8.83 -0.27
N TYR A 408 -7.54 8.83 -1.58
CA TYR A 408 -6.58 9.30 -2.56
C TYR A 408 -6.24 10.79 -2.36
N PHE A 409 -7.24 11.65 -2.16
CA PHE A 409 -7.03 13.08 -1.80
C PHE A 409 -6.16 13.24 -0.56
N ASN A 410 -6.39 12.40 0.44
CA ASN A 410 -5.64 12.41 1.69
C ASN A 410 -4.15 12.08 1.49
N ASN A 411 -3.78 11.32 0.46
CA ASN A 411 -2.39 10.99 0.15
C ASN A 411 -1.59 12.16 -0.44
N TYR A 412 -2.27 13.16 -1.04
CA TYR A 412 -1.62 14.34 -1.64
C TYR A 412 -1.47 15.51 -0.66
N ASN A 413 -1.88 15.36 0.60
CA ASN A 413 -1.89 16.45 1.58
C ASN A 413 -2.68 17.69 1.08
N THR A 414 -3.57 17.51 0.09
CA THR A 414 -4.35 18.58 -0.54
C THR A 414 -5.78 18.50 0.00
N TYR A 415 -6.25 19.55 0.65
CA TYR A 415 -7.56 19.55 1.29
C TYR A 415 -8.65 19.52 0.21
N SER A 416 -9.60 18.59 0.32
CA SER A 416 -10.76 18.53 -0.58
C SER A 416 -11.53 19.87 -0.62
N GLU A 417 -11.49 20.65 0.46
CA GLU A 417 -12.06 22.01 0.51
C GLU A 417 -11.27 23.02 -0.34
N GLU A 418 -9.94 22.98 -0.32
CA GLU A 418 -9.11 23.84 -1.16
C GLU A 418 -9.28 23.51 -2.63
N ILE A 419 -9.30 22.22 -2.98
CA ILE A 419 -9.58 21.77 -4.35
C ILE A 419 -10.99 22.17 -4.75
N TYR A 420 -11.98 22.00 -3.88
CA TYR A 420 -13.36 22.41 -4.17
C TYR A 420 -13.46 23.92 -4.43
N ASN A 421 -12.84 24.74 -3.58
CA ASN A 421 -12.79 26.19 -3.72
C ASN A 421 -12.04 26.60 -4.99
N TRP A 422 -10.93 25.94 -5.30
CA TRP A 422 -10.20 26.16 -6.55
C TRP A 422 -11.06 25.79 -7.77
N LEU A 423 -11.67 24.60 -7.78
CA LEU A 423 -12.56 24.11 -8.83
C LEU A 423 -13.78 25.02 -9.04
N SER A 424 -14.30 25.62 -7.97
CA SER A 424 -15.42 26.57 -8.07
C SER A 424 -15.07 27.83 -8.87
N ASN A 425 -13.79 28.19 -8.90
CA ASN A 425 -13.28 29.38 -9.57
C ASN A 425 -12.51 29.07 -10.88
N ASN A 426 -12.10 27.81 -11.11
CA ASN A 426 -11.21 27.41 -12.20
C ASN A 426 -11.78 26.22 -12.99
N GLN A 427 -12.84 26.47 -13.76
CA GLN A 427 -13.54 25.48 -14.60
C GLN A 427 -13.04 25.55 -16.06
N ASN A 428 -11.72 25.62 -16.23
CA ASN A 428 -11.08 25.93 -17.51
C ASN A 428 -10.78 24.68 -18.36
N SER A 429 -10.85 23.49 -17.76
CA SER A 429 -10.60 22.20 -18.42
C SER A 429 -11.76 21.23 -18.21
N PRO A 430 -12.01 20.28 -19.13
CA PRO A 430 -13.07 19.30 -18.95
C PRO A 430 -12.85 18.41 -17.71
N ASN A 431 -11.60 18.12 -17.35
CA ASN A 431 -11.24 17.35 -16.15
C ASN A 431 -11.61 18.11 -14.87
N SER A 432 -11.37 19.43 -14.82
CA SER A 432 -11.75 20.28 -13.68
C SER A 432 -13.27 20.39 -13.55
N ILE A 433 -13.98 20.64 -14.66
CA ILE A 433 -15.44 20.71 -14.69
C ILE A 433 -16.05 19.38 -14.22
N PHE A 434 -15.55 18.26 -14.74
CA PHE A 434 -15.99 16.93 -14.33
C PHE A 434 -15.78 16.71 -12.83
N LEU A 435 -14.57 16.98 -12.32
CA LEU A 435 -14.28 16.72 -10.91
C LEU A 435 -15.10 17.62 -10.00
N PHE A 436 -15.38 18.86 -10.41
CA PHE A 436 -16.29 19.74 -9.68
C PHE A 436 -17.71 19.16 -9.64
N GLY A 437 -18.20 18.63 -10.77
CA GLY A 437 -19.46 17.88 -10.81
C GLY A 437 -19.47 16.70 -9.86
N TYR A 438 -18.38 15.91 -9.86
CA TYR A 438 -18.19 14.75 -8.98
C TYR A 438 -18.26 15.12 -7.50
N PHE A 439 -17.67 16.25 -7.09
CA PHE A 439 -17.72 16.72 -5.70
C PHE A 439 -19.14 17.10 -5.28
N ASN A 440 -19.87 17.80 -6.14
CA ASN A 440 -21.27 18.15 -5.88
C ASN A 440 -22.17 16.91 -5.91
N GLN A 441 -21.86 15.88 -6.73
CA GLN A 441 -22.62 14.63 -6.78
C GLN A 441 -22.54 13.84 -5.47
N PHE A 442 -21.35 13.78 -4.87
CA PHE A 442 -21.07 12.93 -3.72
C PHE A 442 -20.89 13.69 -2.40
N GLY A 443 -21.06 15.01 -2.41
CA GLY A 443 -20.89 15.85 -1.23
C GLY A 443 -19.47 15.79 -0.66
N ILE A 444 -18.46 15.88 -1.52
CA ILE A 444 -17.05 15.95 -1.11
C ILE A 444 -16.72 17.42 -0.88
N ALA A 445 -16.37 17.79 0.36
CA ALA A 445 -16.12 19.17 0.79
C ALA A 445 -17.30 20.15 0.58
N THR A 446 -18.48 19.65 0.24
CA THR A 446 -19.71 20.43 0.05
C THR A 446 -20.94 19.57 0.32
N SER A 447 -22.13 20.17 0.38
CA SER A 447 -23.39 19.43 0.39
C SER A 447 -23.71 18.85 -0.99
N GLU A 448 -24.37 17.69 -1.04
CA GLU A 448 -24.81 17.10 -2.30
C GLU A 448 -25.74 18.06 -3.07
N ASP A 449 -25.40 18.35 -4.33
CA ASP A 449 -26.19 19.15 -5.26
C ASP A 449 -26.24 18.46 -6.63
N TYR A 450 -27.24 17.61 -6.81
CA TYR A 450 -27.40 16.81 -8.01
C TYR A 450 -27.70 17.63 -9.26
N LYS A 451 -28.40 18.77 -9.13
CA LYS A 451 -28.75 19.60 -10.30
C LYS A 451 -27.52 20.33 -10.83
N LYS A 452 -26.72 20.89 -9.92
CA LYS A 452 -25.44 21.51 -10.27
C LYS A 452 -24.45 20.49 -10.82
N SER A 453 -24.33 19.32 -10.16
CA SER A 453 -23.55 18.18 -10.62
C SER A 453 -23.90 17.79 -12.07
N PHE A 454 -25.18 17.57 -12.36
CA PHE A 454 -25.64 17.20 -13.70
C PHE A 454 -25.24 18.24 -14.76
N ASN A 455 -25.45 19.53 -14.47
CA ASN A 455 -25.07 20.60 -15.41
C ASN A 455 -23.56 20.65 -15.68
N LEU A 456 -22.74 20.41 -14.65
CA LEU A 456 -21.28 20.33 -14.79
C LEU A 456 -20.87 19.11 -15.61
N PHE A 457 -21.49 17.95 -15.39
CA PHE A 457 -21.23 16.77 -16.21
C PHE A 457 -21.62 16.97 -17.67
N ILE A 458 -22.75 17.63 -17.96
CA ILE A 458 -23.13 17.99 -19.35
C ILE A 458 -22.05 18.89 -19.97
N ASN A 459 -21.60 19.93 -19.26
CA ASN A 459 -20.56 20.84 -19.77
C ASN A 459 -19.23 20.11 -20.08
N ALA A 460 -18.74 19.28 -19.16
CA ALA A 460 -17.54 18.47 -19.41
C ALA A 460 -17.75 17.43 -20.53
N SER A 461 -18.96 16.87 -20.63
CA SER A 461 -19.34 15.90 -21.67
C SER A 461 -19.37 16.52 -23.07
N ASP A 462 -19.84 17.77 -23.20
CA ASP A 462 -19.84 18.53 -24.46
C ASP A 462 -18.41 18.81 -24.96
N GLN A 463 -17.43 18.77 -24.05
CA GLN A 463 -15.99 18.82 -24.32
C GLN A 463 -15.35 17.42 -24.48
N ASP A 464 -16.18 16.41 -24.74
CA ASP A 464 -15.82 15.03 -25.03
C ASP A 464 -15.19 14.20 -23.88
N HIS A 465 -15.37 14.64 -22.63
CA HIS A 465 -14.84 13.95 -21.46
C HIS A 465 -15.55 12.62 -21.17
N ILE A 466 -14.80 11.52 -21.16
CA ILE A 466 -15.35 10.14 -21.08
C ILE A 466 -16.11 9.88 -19.79
N LEU A 467 -15.54 10.23 -18.63
CA LEU A 467 -16.23 10.02 -17.35
C LEU A 467 -17.50 10.89 -17.24
N ALA A 468 -17.44 12.17 -17.61
CA ALA A 468 -18.61 13.03 -17.66
C ALA A 468 -19.73 12.45 -18.51
N GLN A 469 -19.43 11.96 -19.72
CA GLN A 469 -20.41 11.28 -20.58
C GLN A 469 -21.03 10.05 -19.90
N HIS A 470 -20.24 9.27 -19.16
CA HIS A 470 -20.72 8.13 -18.36
C HIS A 470 -21.66 8.59 -17.23
N PHE A 471 -21.28 9.62 -16.47
CA PHE A 471 -22.10 10.16 -15.38
C PHE A 471 -23.38 10.86 -15.88
N VAL A 472 -23.35 11.50 -17.04
CA VAL A 472 -24.54 12.06 -17.71
C VAL A 472 -25.53 10.94 -18.03
N ALA A 473 -25.05 9.81 -18.56
CA ALA A 473 -25.91 8.67 -18.81
C ALA A 473 -26.57 8.15 -17.52
N ASP A 474 -25.78 7.98 -16.46
CA ASP A 474 -26.30 7.61 -15.14
C ASP A 474 -27.39 8.57 -14.66
N CYS A 475 -27.15 9.88 -14.74
CA CYS A 475 -28.12 10.91 -14.37
C CYS A 475 -29.43 10.81 -15.17
N TYR A 476 -29.36 10.58 -16.49
CA TYR A 476 -30.57 10.38 -17.30
C TYR A 476 -31.29 9.06 -16.97
N LEU A 477 -30.57 7.99 -16.64
CA LEU A 477 -31.18 6.70 -16.29
C LEU A 477 -31.84 6.72 -14.90
N SER A 478 -31.22 7.38 -13.93
CA SER A 478 -31.73 7.50 -12.57
C SER A 478 -32.73 8.65 -12.40
N GLY A 479 -32.61 9.72 -13.18
CA GLY A 479 -33.29 11.00 -12.94
C GLY A 479 -32.57 11.86 -11.88
N THR A 480 -31.28 11.64 -11.64
CA THR A 480 -30.50 12.41 -10.66
C THR A 480 -30.08 13.74 -11.27
N GLY A 481 -30.57 14.86 -10.73
CA GLY A 481 -30.25 16.21 -11.21
C GLY A 481 -30.99 16.62 -12.49
N THR A 482 -31.74 15.70 -13.12
CA THR A 482 -32.46 15.90 -14.38
C THR A 482 -33.73 15.04 -14.44
N THR A 483 -34.53 15.20 -15.50
CA THR A 483 -35.65 14.28 -15.74
C THR A 483 -35.17 12.97 -16.33
N LYS A 484 -35.73 11.87 -15.84
CA LYS A 484 -35.37 10.53 -16.29
C LYS A 484 -35.66 10.36 -17.79
N ASN A 485 -34.63 10.03 -18.56
CA ASN A 485 -34.72 9.79 -19.99
C ASN A 485 -33.84 8.59 -20.39
N LYS A 486 -34.46 7.41 -20.48
CA LYS A 486 -33.74 6.17 -20.78
C LYS A 486 -33.05 6.19 -22.14
N LYS A 487 -33.67 6.85 -23.15
CA LYS A 487 -33.14 6.91 -24.51
C LYS A 487 -31.87 7.74 -24.58
N LEU A 488 -31.87 8.93 -23.98
CA LEU A 488 -30.66 9.76 -23.88
C LEU A 488 -29.56 9.06 -23.06
N GLY A 489 -29.92 8.42 -21.94
CA GLY A 489 -28.96 7.64 -21.16
C GLY A 489 -28.26 6.55 -21.99
N PHE A 490 -29.03 5.80 -22.78
CA PHE A 490 -28.49 4.82 -23.72
C PHE A 490 -27.56 5.46 -24.76
N GLU A 491 -27.97 6.56 -25.41
CA GLU A 491 -27.16 7.25 -26.43
C GLU A 491 -25.80 7.71 -25.87
N TYR A 492 -25.76 8.19 -24.62
CA TYR A 492 -24.49 8.54 -23.95
C TYR A 492 -23.64 7.31 -23.64
N TYR A 493 -24.22 6.22 -23.14
CA TYR A 493 -23.47 4.97 -22.94
C TYR A 493 -22.93 4.38 -24.23
N GLU A 494 -23.65 4.50 -25.35
CA GLU A 494 -23.15 4.08 -26.65
C GLU A 494 -21.93 4.90 -27.08
N LYS A 495 -21.96 6.23 -26.91
CA LYS A 495 -20.79 7.10 -27.18
C LYS A 495 -19.58 6.67 -26.36
N VAL A 496 -19.77 6.44 -25.06
CA VAL A 496 -18.70 6.05 -24.13
C VAL A 496 -18.14 4.66 -24.44
N ALA A 497 -19.00 3.68 -24.74
CA ALA A 497 -18.58 2.32 -25.06
C ALA A 497 -17.69 2.26 -26.32
N ASN A 498 -17.95 3.13 -27.30
CA ASN A 498 -17.17 3.24 -28.53
C ASN A 498 -15.76 3.81 -28.31
N LYS A 499 -15.49 4.46 -27.16
CA LYS A 499 -14.16 4.95 -26.77
C LYS A 499 -13.33 3.91 -26.01
N ASN A 500 -13.70 2.63 -26.11
CA ASN A 500 -13.05 1.52 -25.41
C ASN A 500 -13.06 1.61 -23.87
N PHE A 501 -13.92 2.43 -23.27
CA PHE A 501 -14.09 2.44 -21.82
C PHE A 501 -14.85 1.19 -21.36
N ALA A 502 -14.17 0.30 -20.65
CA ALA A 502 -14.70 -1.03 -20.32
C ALA A 502 -15.98 -0.96 -19.48
N ARG A 503 -16.07 0.00 -18.55
CA ARG A 503 -17.30 0.26 -17.80
C ARG A 503 -18.45 0.72 -18.70
N GLY A 504 -18.20 1.59 -19.68
CA GLY A 504 -19.23 1.98 -20.66
C GLY A 504 -19.69 0.81 -21.53
N GLN A 505 -18.78 -0.07 -21.94
CA GLN A 505 -19.09 -1.30 -22.67
C GLN A 505 -19.94 -2.27 -21.84
N LEU A 506 -19.68 -2.39 -20.54
CA LEU A 506 -20.54 -3.15 -19.63
C LEU A 506 -21.96 -2.55 -19.59
N GLU A 507 -22.06 -1.24 -19.39
CA GLU A 507 -23.36 -0.58 -19.24
C GLU A 507 -24.22 -0.64 -20.52
N ILE A 508 -23.61 -0.46 -21.70
CA ILE A 508 -24.36 -0.61 -22.96
C ILE A 508 -24.81 -2.07 -23.17
N GLY A 509 -23.99 -3.05 -22.75
CA GLY A 509 -24.37 -4.45 -22.73
C GLY A 509 -25.60 -4.69 -21.84
N TYR A 510 -25.61 -4.08 -20.65
CA TYR A 510 -26.73 -4.13 -19.72
C TYR A 510 -28.00 -3.45 -20.26
N CYS A 511 -27.85 -2.34 -21.01
CA CYS A 511 -28.97 -1.69 -21.68
C CYS A 511 -29.61 -2.59 -22.74
N TYR A 512 -28.80 -3.24 -23.59
CA TYR A 512 -29.30 -4.19 -24.59
C TYR A 512 -29.93 -5.43 -23.94
N GLU A 513 -29.42 -5.88 -22.79
CA GLU A 513 -29.97 -7.02 -22.07
C GLU A 513 -31.37 -6.73 -21.50
N ASN A 514 -31.57 -5.53 -20.95
CA ASN A 514 -32.77 -5.16 -20.20
C ASN A 514 -33.72 -4.23 -20.94
N GLY A 515 -33.40 -3.85 -22.18
CA GLY A 515 -34.21 -2.92 -22.97
C GLY A 515 -34.25 -1.51 -22.40
N ILE A 516 -33.11 -1.01 -21.88
CA ILE A 516 -33.01 0.32 -21.28
C ILE A 516 -32.68 1.33 -22.37
N GLY A 517 -33.68 2.09 -22.83
CA GLY A 517 -33.50 3.12 -23.85
C GLY A 517 -33.41 2.59 -25.29
N ILE A 518 -33.33 1.26 -25.43
CA ILE A 518 -33.27 0.52 -26.68
C ILE A 518 -34.11 -0.76 -26.57
N ASN A 519 -34.42 -1.41 -27.69
CA ASN A 519 -35.04 -2.74 -27.66
C ASN A 519 -34.04 -3.81 -27.17
N ILE A 520 -34.57 -4.86 -26.53
CA ILE A 520 -33.77 -5.98 -26.05
C ILE A 520 -33.06 -6.65 -27.24
N ASP A 521 -31.75 -6.81 -27.14
CA ASP A 521 -30.93 -7.55 -28.08
C ASP A 521 -29.82 -8.28 -27.31
N ILE A 522 -30.10 -9.53 -26.95
CA ILE A 522 -29.18 -10.32 -26.12
C ILE A 522 -27.85 -10.60 -26.86
N LYS A 523 -27.87 -10.70 -28.20
CA LYS A 523 -26.63 -10.92 -28.97
C LYS A 523 -25.72 -9.69 -28.91
N LYS A 524 -26.29 -8.49 -29.05
CA LYS A 524 -25.52 -7.25 -28.83
C LYS A 524 -25.07 -7.08 -27.39
N ALA A 525 -25.89 -7.47 -26.41
CA ALA A 525 -25.49 -7.46 -25.01
C ALA A 525 -24.23 -8.29 -24.78
N ILE A 526 -24.22 -9.53 -25.28
CA ILE A 526 -23.06 -10.43 -25.21
C ILE A 526 -21.85 -9.84 -25.93
N TYR A 527 -22.04 -9.31 -27.15
CA TYR A 527 -20.95 -8.66 -27.90
C TYR A 527 -20.27 -7.56 -27.08
N TRP A 528 -21.05 -6.71 -26.41
CA TRP A 528 -20.51 -5.64 -25.58
C TRP A 528 -19.88 -6.15 -24.29
N TYR A 529 -20.46 -7.18 -23.65
CA TYR A 529 -19.84 -7.84 -22.52
C TYR A 529 -18.52 -8.51 -22.87
N GLU A 530 -18.39 -9.14 -24.05
CA GLU A 530 -17.12 -9.72 -24.51
C GLU A 530 -16.05 -8.64 -24.69
N ARG A 531 -16.40 -7.48 -25.26
CA ARG A 531 -15.47 -6.35 -25.37
C ARG A 531 -15.06 -5.81 -23.99
N ALA A 532 -16.02 -5.62 -23.09
CA ALA A 532 -15.75 -5.16 -21.73
C ALA A 532 -14.86 -6.15 -20.97
N ALA A 533 -15.12 -7.45 -21.12
CA ALA A 533 -14.34 -8.53 -20.52
C ALA A 533 -12.90 -8.56 -21.05
N ASN A 534 -12.71 -8.42 -22.35
CA ASN A 534 -11.38 -8.34 -22.97
C ASN A 534 -10.60 -7.10 -22.50
N ASN A 535 -11.30 -6.03 -22.13
CA ASN A 535 -10.71 -4.84 -21.51
C ASN A 535 -10.62 -4.94 -19.97
N GLY A 536 -10.72 -6.16 -19.40
CA GLY A 536 -10.50 -6.44 -17.98
C GLY A 536 -11.68 -6.16 -17.05
N ASN A 537 -12.88 -5.89 -17.57
CA ASN A 537 -14.05 -5.63 -16.72
C ASN A 537 -14.59 -6.92 -16.08
N MET A 538 -14.35 -7.10 -14.79
CA MET A 538 -14.75 -8.30 -14.04
C MET A 538 -16.27 -8.52 -13.98
N MET A 539 -17.09 -7.47 -13.99
CA MET A 539 -18.55 -7.63 -14.02
C MET A 539 -19.02 -8.18 -15.36
N ALA A 540 -18.38 -7.77 -16.46
CA ALA A 540 -18.69 -8.31 -17.78
C ALA A 540 -18.29 -9.78 -17.88
N ILE A 541 -17.12 -10.15 -17.37
CA ILE A 541 -16.68 -11.56 -17.28
C ILE A 541 -17.70 -12.39 -16.47
N HIS A 542 -18.19 -11.88 -15.34
CA HIS A 542 -19.23 -12.53 -14.55
C HIS A 542 -20.56 -12.67 -15.31
N ASN A 543 -21.00 -11.63 -16.02
CA ASN A 543 -22.22 -11.70 -16.83
C ASN A 543 -22.07 -12.75 -17.94
N LEU A 544 -20.93 -12.80 -18.63
CA LEU A 544 -20.65 -13.84 -19.62
C LEU A 544 -20.62 -15.25 -19.01
N PHE A 545 -20.03 -15.41 -17.82
CA PHE A 545 -20.03 -16.68 -17.10
C PHE A 545 -21.46 -17.23 -16.94
N VAL A 546 -22.38 -16.39 -16.45
CA VAL A 546 -23.79 -16.78 -16.27
C VAL A 546 -24.46 -17.11 -17.61
N ARG A 547 -24.10 -16.39 -18.68
CA ARG A 547 -24.67 -16.59 -20.03
C ARG A 547 -24.24 -17.93 -20.62
N TYR A 548 -22.94 -18.24 -20.62
CA TYR A 548 -22.43 -19.51 -21.12
C TYR A 548 -22.85 -20.70 -20.25
N LEU A 549 -23.07 -20.50 -18.95
CA LEU A 549 -23.61 -21.52 -18.06
C LEU A 549 -25.11 -21.80 -18.32
N SER A 550 -25.91 -20.75 -18.48
CA SER A 550 -27.37 -20.87 -18.63
C SER A 550 -27.83 -21.14 -20.07
N GLY A 551 -27.02 -20.78 -21.08
CA GLY A 551 -27.38 -20.82 -22.49
C GLY A 551 -28.36 -19.72 -22.91
N ASN A 552 -28.48 -18.65 -22.12
CA ASN A 552 -29.44 -17.58 -22.41
C ASN A 552 -28.84 -16.57 -23.41
N GLY A 553 -29.16 -16.75 -24.69
CA GLY A 553 -28.74 -15.89 -25.81
C GLY A 553 -27.43 -16.30 -26.49
N VAL A 554 -26.75 -17.30 -25.94
CA VAL A 554 -25.59 -18.02 -26.51
C VAL A 554 -25.80 -19.51 -26.33
N GLU A 555 -25.13 -20.33 -27.15
CA GLU A 555 -25.04 -21.76 -26.88
C GLU A 555 -24.39 -22.01 -25.51
N LYS A 556 -24.88 -23.02 -24.78
CA LYS A 556 -24.27 -23.42 -23.52
C LYS A 556 -22.85 -23.87 -23.79
N ASP A 557 -21.91 -23.26 -23.10
CA ASP A 557 -20.49 -23.62 -23.20
C ASP A 557 -19.90 -23.64 -21.79
N HIS A 558 -19.94 -24.82 -21.18
CA HIS A 558 -19.39 -25.02 -19.84
C HIS A 558 -17.87 -24.81 -19.82
N ASN A 559 -17.16 -25.07 -20.93
CA ASN A 559 -15.72 -24.84 -21.00
C ASN A 559 -15.41 -23.34 -21.00
N LYS A 560 -16.14 -22.55 -21.79
CA LYS A 560 -16.00 -21.09 -21.80
C LYS A 560 -16.41 -20.48 -20.45
N ALA A 561 -17.48 -20.99 -19.82
CA ALA A 561 -17.82 -20.60 -18.45
C ALA A 561 -16.69 -20.94 -17.46
N PHE A 562 -16.09 -22.12 -17.55
CA PHE A 562 -14.97 -22.51 -16.71
C PHE A 562 -13.76 -21.57 -16.89
N GLU A 563 -13.36 -21.27 -18.12
CA GLU A 563 -12.26 -20.34 -18.41
C GLU A 563 -12.53 -18.92 -17.89
N LEU A 564 -13.76 -18.40 -18.04
CA LEU A 564 -14.15 -17.10 -17.48
C LEU A 564 -14.08 -17.11 -15.94
N SER A 565 -14.47 -18.21 -15.29
CA SER A 565 -14.35 -18.33 -13.83
C SER A 565 -12.89 -18.33 -13.36
N LYS A 566 -12.00 -18.95 -14.15
CA LYS A 566 -10.56 -18.95 -13.90
C LYS A 566 -9.96 -17.55 -14.06
N GLN A 567 -10.34 -16.81 -15.11
CA GLN A 567 -9.94 -15.42 -15.30
C GLN A 567 -10.37 -14.53 -14.12
N LEU A 568 -11.60 -14.67 -13.62
CA LEU A 568 -12.06 -13.94 -12.42
C LEU A 568 -11.22 -14.29 -11.18
N ALA A 569 -10.93 -15.57 -10.98
CA ALA A 569 -10.14 -16.03 -9.84
C ALA A 569 -8.67 -15.54 -9.90
N GLU A 570 -8.05 -15.57 -11.07
CA GLU A 570 -6.69 -15.05 -11.31
C GLU A 570 -6.61 -13.54 -11.14
N GLY A 571 -7.67 -12.81 -11.49
CA GLY A 571 -7.81 -11.37 -11.22
C GLY A 571 -8.03 -11.01 -9.74
N GLY A 572 -8.05 -12.00 -8.83
CA GLY A 572 -8.23 -11.78 -7.39
C GLY A 572 -9.67 -11.48 -6.96
N ASP A 573 -10.67 -11.67 -7.84
CA ASP A 573 -12.08 -11.49 -7.48
C ASP A 573 -12.53 -12.63 -6.55
N LEU A 574 -12.89 -12.31 -5.30
CA LEU A 574 -13.32 -13.31 -4.31
C LEU A 574 -14.57 -14.09 -4.78
N GLY A 575 -15.46 -13.43 -5.54
CA GLY A 575 -16.60 -14.08 -6.19
C GLY A 575 -16.14 -15.06 -7.27
N GLY A 576 -15.17 -14.69 -8.09
CA GLY A 576 -14.49 -15.49 -9.09
C GLY A 576 -13.85 -16.75 -8.52
N ILE A 577 -13.09 -16.62 -7.44
CA ILE A 577 -12.50 -17.76 -6.72
C ILE A 577 -13.61 -18.71 -6.25
N THR A 578 -14.72 -18.16 -5.73
CA THR A 578 -15.90 -18.96 -5.32
C THR A 578 -16.57 -19.64 -6.52
N LEU A 579 -16.71 -18.96 -7.66
CA LEU A 579 -17.29 -19.53 -8.88
C LEU A 579 -16.41 -20.64 -9.47
N LEU A 580 -15.09 -20.46 -9.48
CA LEU A 580 -14.15 -21.50 -9.89
C LEU A 580 -14.24 -22.72 -8.96
N GLY A 581 -14.38 -22.47 -7.64
CA GLY A 581 -14.67 -23.51 -6.65
C GLY A 581 -15.96 -24.27 -6.96
N ASN A 582 -17.04 -23.56 -7.32
CA ASN A 582 -18.29 -24.17 -7.76
C ASN A 582 -18.07 -25.05 -9.00
N CYS A 583 -17.30 -24.57 -9.99
CA CYS A 583 -17.03 -25.32 -11.20
C CYS A 583 -16.33 -26.65 -10.91
N TYR A 584 -15.32 -26.66 -10.03
CA TYR A 584 -14.69 -27.93 -9.59
C TYR A 584 -15.61 -28.80 -8.74
N TYR A 585 -16.48 -28.21 -7.91
CA TYR A 585 -17.37 -28.96 -7.03
C TYR A 585 -18.41 -29.78 -7.79
N ILE A 586 -19.00 -29.21 -8.85
CA ILE A 586 -20.04 -29.87 -9.67
C ILE A 586 -19.57 -30.29 -11.08
N GLY A 587 -18.34 -29.99 -11.48
CA GLY A 587 -17.77 -30.39 -12.77
C GLY A 587 -18.24 -29.55 -13.97
N ILE A 588 -18.38 -28.23 -13.80
CA ILE A 588 -18.68 -27.32 -14.93
C ILE A 588 -17.40 -27.07 -15.72
N GLY A 589 -17.34 -27.55 -16.96
CA GLY A 589 -16.20 -27.34 -17.89
C GLY A 589 -14.90 -28.02 -17.44
N THR A 590 -14.96 -28.84 -16.41
CA THR A 590 -13.83 -29.56 -15.83
C THR A 590 -14.32 -30.85 -15.16
N LYS A 591 -13.39 -31.74 -14.78
CA LYS A 591 -13.73 -32.91 -13.97
C LYS A 591 -14.05 -32.47 -12.54
N ILE A 592 -14.95 -33.20 -11.88
CA ILE A 592 -15.27 -32.97 -10.47
C ILE A 592 -13.99 -33.15 -9.64
N ASP A 593 -13.63 -32.12 -8.88
CA ASP A 593 -12.50 -32.10 -7.95
C ASP A 593 -12.93 -31.37 -6.66
N LYS A 594 -13.50 -32.13 -5.73
CA LYS A 594 -14.04 -31.58 -4.48
C LYS A 594 -12.95 -31.07 -3.54
N GLN A 595 -11.73 -31.60 -3.64
CA GLN A 595 -10.57 -31.15 -2.86
C GLN A 595 -10.14 -29.76 -3.32
N LYS A 596 -9.99 -29.57 -4.63
CA LYS A 596 -9.66 -28.26 -5.20
C LYS A 596 -10.76 -27.23 -4.97
N ALA A 597 -12.03 -27.64 -5.06
CA ALA A 597 -13.15 -26.78 -4.70
C ALA A 597 -13.07 -26.32 -3.23
N PHE A 598 -12.76 -27.25 -2.31
CA PHE A 598 -12.58 -26.93 -0.90
C PHE A 598 -11.43 -25.94 -0.67
N GLU A 599 -10.28 -26.12 -1.30
CA GLU A 599 -9.15 -25.19 -1.18
C GLU A 599 -9.51 -23.78 -1.65
N LEU A 600 -10.22 -23.67 -2.77
CA LEU A 600 -10.71 -22.40 -3.31
C LEU A 600 -11.73 -21.73 -2.39
N TYR A 601 -12.72 -22.48 -1.88
CA TYR A 601 -13.66 -21.94 -0.90
C TYR A 601 -12.96 -21.56 0.41
N GLN A 602 -11.99 -22.34 0.88
CA GLN A 602 -11.23 -22.06 2.09
C GLN A 602 -10.45 -20.75 1.96
N ASN A 603 -9.82 -20.51 0.81
CA ASN A 603 -9.14 -19.27 0.51
C ASN A 603 -10.13 -18.07 0.54
N ALA A 604 -11.19 -18.12 -0.27
CA ALA A 604 -12.16 -17.03 -0.35
C ALA A 604 -12.89 -16.76 1.00
N ALA A 605 -13.22 -17.82 1.75
CA ALA A 605 -13.88 -17.71 3.04
C ALA A 605 -13.00 -17.08 4.13
N ASN A 606 -11.70 -17.40 4.12
CA ASN A 606 -10.70 -16.80 5.01
C ASN A 606 -10.54 -15.29 4.75
N LEU A 607 -10.69 -14.87 3.49
CA LEU A 607 -10.73 -13.47 3.07
C LEU A 607 -12.10 -12.81 3.27
N GLY A 608 -13.04 -13.50 3.93
CA GLY A 608 -14.33 -12.93 4.34
C GLY A 608 -15.48 -13.16 3.35
N GLN A 609 -15.27 -13.82 2.21
CA GLN A 609 -16.32 -13.97 1.19
C GLN A 609 -17.49 -14.82 1.73
N MET A 610 -18.67 -14.21 1.82
CA MET A 610 -19.87 -14.76 2.46
C MET A 610 -20.38 -16.08 1.84
N ILE A 611 -20.42 -16.19 0.51
CA ILE A 611 -20.89 -17.38 -0.22
C ILE A 611 -19.89 -18.54 -0.05
N ALA A 612 -18.58 -18.27 -0.07
CA ALA A 612 -17.54 -19.26 0.15
C ALA A 612 -17.59 -19.81 1.58
N GLN A 613 -17.83 -18.96 2.58
CA GLN A 613 -18.08 -19.39 3.97
C GLN A 613 -19.28 -20.33 4.04
N HIS A 614 -20.40 -19.97 3.40
CA HIS A 614 -21.56 -20.86 3.31
C HIS A 614 -21.22 -22.21 2.64
N ASN A 615 -20.51 -22.17 1.50
CA ASN A 615 -20.14 -23.37 0.77
C ASN A 615 -19.19 -24.29 1.58
N LEU A 616 -18.27 -23.73 2.38
CA LEU A 616 -17.48 -24.53 3.32
C LEU A 616 -18.33 -25.17 4.40
N GLY A 617 -19.32 -24.43 4.94
CA GLY A 617 -20.30 -24.99 5.87
C GLY A 617 -20.95 -26.24 5.28
N LYS A 618 -21.39 -26.17 4.02
CA LYS A 618 -21.97 -27.31 3.29
C LYS A 618 -21.01 -28.46 3.09
N ILE A 619 -19.73 -28.20 2.81
CA ILE A 619 -18.72 -29.26 2.66
C ILE A 619 -18.47 -29.98 3.98
N TYR A 620 -18.37 -29.25 5.10
CA TYR A 620 -18.16 -29.87 6.41
C TYR A 620 -19.40 -30.61 6.93
N GLU A 621 -20.58 -30.20 6.48
CA GLU A 621 -21.85 -30.86 6.79
C GLU A 621 -22.07 -32.15 5.97
N ASN A 622 -21.82 -32.10 4.66
CA ASN A 622 -22.10 -33.19 3.72
C ASN A 622 -20.80 -33.87 3.26
N VAL A 623 -20.70 -35.18 3.46
CA VAL A 623 -19.52 -35.98 3.07
C VAL A 623 -19.33 -35.97 1.56
N GLY A 624 -18.48 -35.05 1.10
CA GLY A 624 -18.09 -34.87 -0.29
C GLY A 624 -16.58 -35.01 -0.48
N GLY A 625 -15.94 -36.01 0.14
CA GLY A 625 -14.50 -36.27 0.00
C GLY A 625 -13.62 -35.64 1.08
N ILE A 626 -14.20 -34.96 2.08
CA ILE A 626 -13.52 -34.42 3.26
C ILE A 626 -14.24 -34.93 4.52
N THR A 627 -13.49 -35.09 5.62
CA THR A 627 -14.02 -35.55 6.91
C THR A 627 -15.12 -34.59 7.40
N LYS A 628 -16.32 -35.15 7.64
CA LYS A 628 -17.45 -34.43 8.22
C LYS A 628 -17.06 -33.82 9.58
N ASP A 629 -17.35 -32.53 9.77
CA ASP A 629 -17.09 -31.82 11.02
C ASP A 629 -18.20 -30.79 11.25
N ILE A 630 -19.21 -31.20 12.02
CA ILE A 630 -20.40 -30.38 12.30
C ILE A 630 -20.01 -29.07 13.01
N ASN A 631 -18.99 -29.08 13.87
CA ASN A 631 -18.57 -27.87 14.57
C ASN A 631 -17.94 -26.86 13.60
N LYS A 632 -17.13 -27.32 12.66
CA LYS A 632 -16.63 -26.45 11.58
C LYS A 632 -17.73 -25.99 10.63
N ALA A 633 -18.73 -26.85 10.36
CA ALA A 633 -19.88 -26.45 9.57
C ALA A 633 -20.64 -25.28 10.23
N ILE A 634 -20.96 -25.42 11.53
CA ILE A 634 -21.58 -24.37 12.35
C ILE A 634 -20.73 -23.10 12.32
N TYR A 635 -19.42 -23.20 12.58
CA TYR A 635 -18.50 -22.07 12.57
C TYR A 635 -18.56 -21.25 11.26
N TRP A 636 -18.54 -21.94 10.12
CA TRP A 636 -18.58 -21.28 8.82
C TRP A 636 -19.97 -20.73 8.48
N TYR A 637 -21.03 -21.45 8.85
CA TYR A 637 -22.40 -20.94 8.71
C TYR A 637 -22.63 -19.70 9.58
N GLU A 638 -22.12 -19.65 10.80
CA GLU A 638 -22.22 -18.48 11.69
C GLU A 638 -21.54 -17.25 11.08
N LYS A 639 -20.34 -17.42 10.52
CA LYS A 639 -19.64 -16.33 9.84
C LYS A 639 -20.44 -15.78 8.65
N ALA A 640 -21.00 -16.66 7.81
CA ALA A 640 -21.84 -16.24 6.69
C ALA A 640 -23.16 -15.59 7.17
N ALA A 641 -23.78 -16.13 8.22
CA ALA A 641 -25.02 -15.64 8.80
C ALA A 641 -24.87 -14.24 9.41
N LYS A 642 -23.73 -13.96 10.08
CA LYS A 642 -23.38 -12.61 10.59
C LYS A 642 -23.25 -11.56 9.47
N GLN A 643 -22.90 -11.99 8.26
CA GLN A 643 -22.88 -11.15 7.06
C GLN A 643 -24.24 -11.06 6.34
N GLY A 644 -25.29 -11.67 6.90
CA GLY A 644 -26.64 -11.61 6.33
C GLY A 644 -27.00 -12.74 5.36
N HIS A 645 -26.21 -13.82 5.27
CA HIS A 645 -26.53 -14.94 4.41
C HIS A 645 -27.75 -15.74 4.93
N LYS A 646 -28.93 -15.48 4.34
CA LYS A 646 -30.22 -16.05 4.77
C LYS A 646 -30.22 -17.57 4.85
N HIS A 647 -29.64 -18.27 3.86
CA HIS A 647 -29.65 -19.72 3.88
C HIS A 647 -28.79 -20.29 5.01
N SER A 648 -27.66 -19.66 5.33
CA SER A 648 -26.85 -20.06 6.49
C SER A 648 -27.56 -19.81 7.82
N GLN A 649 -28.33 -18.72 7.93
CA GLN A 649 -29.16 -18.45 9.12
C GLN A 649 -30.19 -19.56 9.32
N ASN A 650 -30.88 -19.98 8.26
CA ASN A 650 -31.86 -21.06 8.34
C ASN A 650 -31.21 -22.40 8.71
N VAL A 651 -30.08 -22.75 8.07
CA VAL A 651 -29.37 -24.00 8.37
C VAL A 651 -28.87 -24.03 9.82
N LEU A 652 -28.40 -22.90 10.37
CA LEU A 652 -28.05 -22.82 11.79
C LEU A 652 -29.25 -23.06 12.70
N LEU A 653 -30.41 -22.49 12.39
CA LEU A 653 -31.63 -22.72 13.16
C LEU A 653 -32.01 -24.21 13.16
N GLU A 654 -31.95 -24.87 12.00
CA GLU A 654 -32.21 -26.31 11.87
C GLU A 654 -31.20 -27.17 12.64
N ILE A 655 -29.90 -26.83 12.58
CA ILE A 655 -28.85 -27.56 13.32
C ILE A 655 -29.01 -27.38 14.84
N LEU A 656 -29.38 -26.18 15.29
CA LEU A 656 -29.57 -25.87 16.71
C LEU A 656 -30.86 -26.45 17.30
N GLN A 657 -31.90 -26.65 16.47
CA GLN A 657 -33.15 -27.30 16.88
C GLN A 657 -33.05 -28.83 16.96
N ASN A 658 -32.05 -29.42 16.29
CA ASN A 658 -31.81 -30.87 16.23
C ASN A 658 -30.64 -31.35 17.13
N LYS A 659 -30.10 -30.47 17.99
CA LYS A 659 -29.20 -30.81 19.10
C LYS A 659 -30.02 -30.96 20.39
#